data_AF-A0A9D1I4S8-F1
#
_entry.id   AF-A0A9D1I4S8-F1
#
_cell.length_a   1.000
_cell.length_b   1.000
_cell.length_c   1.000
_cell.angle_alpha   90.00
_cell.angle_beta   90.00
_cell.angle_gamma   90.00
#
_symmetry.space_group_name_H-M   'P 1'
#
loop_
_entity.id
_entity.type
_entity.pdbx_description
1 polymer ?
#
loop_
_entity_poly.entity_id
_entity_poly.type
_entity_poly.pdbx_seq_one_letter_code
_entity_poly.pdbx_strand_id
1 'polypeptide(L)'
;MKRIVTLFLAFAMVIAVIPQSPAAYGAEPWGIPVSTKEDLDNMRNDLEGDYYLTNDIVFTEEDFEEGGAFYNDGQGWEPVGSSYETSFSGTFDGQGFSIEGLRIYNRDTAIASAGLFGYADGHISNLVLEGVSITSHSEGGLNEFHIWQSDSYAGGVAGYLKPGGSISNVSVSGDISASSDSVSHINNNNAGGVAGFSEEGRITDCRSEAEVRAVPVEDSTESMASAGGIAGCAVRTVISGCGNGGSIVSFREDPYWYAGGISGQSHESQISECYNSGEIKAYEAGGITGLMATGSIDNCYNAGMIMSNSDDSNGILGGIAGEVNSAQSSIEKCYNSGEVQKTEYGYGAIVSGLPDGAHLDSCYFYMADEISGAGNMQTEETVPGITGLTELEMRSAGSFAGFDFENIWSIDSSAVYQMPYLSYQTAMPSVPIQTCFVERIGDIEYTGMEISPDIKVVNGSEVLTEGEDYDIAYSDNKDIGTGIVTITGKGIYKGTKTVKFNIVPADISSRKVTLSYYSVIYDQNTYHEPDVTVEGLTEGEDYRVTYRNNFEAGTASVEINGIGNYRGTRTVTFEIMPADISNVRNMHIWLQYESTEFDGTPKTPDVYISVDGFILTEGYECTYSDNINAGNATAEVKFEGDYTGAKVISFEITPADISGRNISLSYTDTEYDGTEKKPEVTVEGLISGKDYTVSYEDNKEAGDARVVITGKGNYKGTVIRTFQIIKPETAADRIFGKDIRKRIAGGNRYQTSMLVADNYIMGLETGSLDTIIVANGDVYADALAGGYLAKVKQAPILMVNKYNEDPIREYIQGNVRKGGTVYLLGGTAAVSENFGRSLAGAYDVVRLGGADRYETNLKILEEAGVKDEEILICSAMDFADSLSASSSGRPIMLVGKSLSPAQKQYIGDLDSRKFYIIGGKGAVNSNVDKEIKALSKITERIDGANRYVTSYNVAKEFFPGDHENIILASGNDFPDGLVGGPLGVMVEGPLLLINDRNTGNAADYVEDSDAYRCLALGGTSLISETAVRNIMNR
;
A
#
# COMPACT_ATOMS: atom_id res chain seq x y z
N MET A 1 53.69 -28.10 40.08
CA MET A 1 53.49 -28.19 41.55
C MET A 1 52.92 -26.86 42.02
N LYS A 2 51.63 -26.83 42.47
CA LYS A 2 50.86 -25.62 42.87
C LYS A 2 50.58 -24.64 41.69
N ARG A 3 49.41 -24.00 41.56
CA ARG A 3 48.22 -23.93 42.44
C ARG A 3 46.91 -23.84 41.61
N ILE A 4 45.82 -24.30 42.20
CA ILE A 4 44.42 -24.29 41.68
C ILE A 4 43.68 -23.07 42.23
N VAL A 5 42.81 -22.40 41.43
CA VAL A 5 41.43 -21.93 41.79
C VAL A 5 40.57 -21.88 40.50
N THR A 6 39.27 -22.12 40.67
CA THR A 6 38.21 -22.47 39.69
C THR A 6 37.22 -21.32 39.42
N LEU A 7 36.54 -21.25 38.24
CA LEU A 7 35.07 -21.17 38.00
C LEU A 7 34.66 -20.65 36.58
N PHE A 8 33.75 -21.39 35.88
CA PHE A 8 32.75 -21.06 34.82
C PHE A 8 33.13 -20.15 33.60
N LEU A 9 32.61 -20.29 32.36
CA LEU A 9 31.72 -21.23 31.62
C LEU A 9 32.50 -21.71 30.35
N ALA A 10 32.41 -22.93 29.78
CA ALA A 10 31.27 -23.71 29.27
C ALA A 10 30.58 -23.13 28.00
N PHE A 11 31.13 -23.40 26.80
CA PHE A 11 30.52 -24.37 25.86
C PHE A 11 31.52 -24.84 24.77
N ALA A 12 31.15 -25.87 24.00
CA ALA A 12 32.09 -26.75 23.30
C ALA A 12 32.30 -26.45 21.80
N MET A 13 33.50 -26.80 21.35
CA MET A 13 33.96 -26.79 19.96
C MET A 13 33.58 -28.12 19.28
N VAL A 14 32.94 -28.09 18.11
CA VAL A 14 32.93 -29.20 17.16
C VAL A 14 33.50 -28.70 15.84
N ILE A 15 34.57 -29.36 15.39
CA ILE A 15 35.30 -29.02 14.17
C ILE A 15 34.65 -29.74 12.99
N ALA A 16 34.22 -28.99 11.97
CA ALA A 16 33.87 -29.52 10.65
C ALA A 16 34.96 -29.14 9.63
N VAL A 17 35.46 -30.17 8.95
CA VAL A 17 36.60 -30.17 8.02
C VAL A 17 36.41 -29.20 6.85
N ILE A 18 37.45 -28.41 6.55
CA ILE A 18 37.58 -27.69 5.27
C ILE A 18 37.92 -28.69 4.15
N PRO A 19 37.11 -28.83 3.08
CA PRO A 19 37.54 -29.45 1.85
C PRO A 19 38.41 -28.46 1.06
N GLN A 20 39.56 -28.90 0.56
CA GLN A 20 40.37 -28.09 -0.35
C GLN A 20 39.70 -27.97 -1.72
N SER A 21 39.91 -26.84 -2.39
CA SER A 21 39.49 -26.57 -3.77
C SER A 21 39.99 -27.63 -4.75
N PRO A 22 39.12 -28.24 -5.58
CA PRO A 22 39.51 -28.82 -6.86
C PRO A 22 39.80 -27.68 -7.86
N ALA A 23 40.80 -27.87 -8.72
CA ALA A 23 41.11 -26.91 -9.78
C ALA A 23 40.12 -27.00 -10.96
N ALA A 24 39.83 -25.83 -11.54
CA ALA A 24 39.14 -25.57 -12.80
C ALA A 24 38.71 -26.77 -13.68
N TYR A 25 37.39 -27.00 -13.74
CA TYR A 25 36.64 -27.34 -14.95
C TYR A 25 35.29 -26.59 -14.86
N GLY A 26 34.82 -26.01 -15.97
CA GLY A 26 33.77 -24.97 -15.93
C GLY A 26 32.34 -25.49 -15.87
N ALA A 27 31.56 -24.91 -14.96
CA ALA A 27 30.10 -24.73 -14.97
C ALA A 27 29.80 -23.53 -14.05
N GLU A 28 28.88 -22.64 -14.44
CA GLU A 28 28.50 -21.49 -13.58
C GLU A 28 27.42 -21.91 -12.57
N PRO A 29 27.41 -21.36 -11.33
CA PRO A 29 26.57 -21.87 -10.24
C PRO A 29 25.22 -21.12 -10.07
N TRP A 30 24.72 -20.49 -11.13
CA TRP A 30 23.45 -19.76 -11.12
C TRP A 30 22.55 -20.35 -12.20
N GLY A 31 21.27 -20.56 -11.89
CA GLY A 31 20.28 -21.09 -12.83
C GLY A 31 20.00 -20.18 -14.04
N ILE A 32 18.98 -20.54 -14.79
CA ILE A 32 18.49 -19.79 -15.95
C ILE A 32 17.66 -18.59 -15.44
N PRO A 33 18.09 -17.34 -15.66
CA PRO A 33 17.34 -16.17 -15.22
C PRO A 33 16.10 -15.99 -16.10
N VAL A 34 14.96 -15.73 -15.46
CA VAL A 34 13.69 -15.40 -16.10
C VAL A 34 13.42 -13.92 -15.84
N SER A 35 13.33 -13.13 -16.91
CA SER A 35 13.27 -11.65 -16.84
C SER A 35 12.08 -11.04 -17.57
N THR A 36 11.42 -11.83 -18.41
CA THR A 36 10.34 -11.42 -19.32
C THR A 36 9.27 -12.50 -19.44
N LYS A 37 8.11 -12.16 -20.03
CA LYS A 37 7.03 -13.12 -20.32
C LYS A 37 7.51 -14.21 -21.27
N GLU A 38 8.36 -13.85 -22.23
CA GLU A 38 8.96 -14.75 -23.19
C GLU A 38 9.95 -15.70 -22.54
N ASP A 39 10.75 -15.27 -21.56
CA ASP A 39 11.63 -16.17 -20.81
C ASP A 39 10.81 -17.20 -20.02
N LEU A 40 9.71 -16.76 -19.40
CA LEU A 40 8.79 -17.61 -18.63
C LEU A 40 8.08 -18.64 -19.53
N ASP A 41 7.60 -18.22 -20.71
CA ASP A 41 7.01 -19.10 -21.71
C ASP A 41 8.02 -20.12 -22.27
N ASN A 42 9.28 -19.69 -22.48
CA ASN A 42 10.33 -20.56 -23.00
C ASN A 42 10.73 -21.70 -22.05
N MET A 43 10.38 -21.65 -20.76
CA MET A 43 10.64 -22.74 -19.80
C MET A 43 10.05 -24.09 -20.25
N ARG A 44 8.97 -24.08 -21.06
CA ARG A 44 8.38 -25.30 -21.65
C ARG A 44 9.37 -26.14 -22.44
N ASN A 45 10.44 -25.52 -22.96
CA ASN A 45 11.43 -26.19 -23.80
C ASN A 45 12.48 -26.97 -22.99
N ASP A 46 12.60 -26.72 -21.68
CA ASP A 46 13.51 -27.42 -20.77
C ASP A 46 12.89 -27.52 -19.36
N LEU A 47 12.05 -28.55 -19.18
CA LEU A 47 11.29 -28.81 -17.95
C LEU A 47 12.14 -29.32 -16.77
N GLU A 48 13.40 -29.72 -17.03
CA GLU A 48 14.37 -30.16 -16.02
C GLU A 48 15.26 -29.01 -15.51
N GLY A 49 15.14 -27.81 -16.09
CA GLY A 49 16.00 -26.66 -15.79
C GLY A 49 15.80 -26.05 -14.41
N ASP A 50 16.89 -25.50 -13.84
CA ASP A 50 16.85 -24.66 -12.64
C ASP A 50 16.67 -23.19 -13.04
N TYR A 51 15.55 -22.57 -12.68
CA TYR A 51 15.15 -21.22 -13.06
C TYR A 51 14.99 -20.29 -11.85
N TYR A 52 15.19 -18.98 -12.05
CA TYR A 52 14.82 -17.98 -11.05
C TYR A 52 14.34 -16.66 -11.67
N LEU A 53 13.38 -15.99 -11.04
CA LEU A 53 12.94 -14.65 -11.45
C LEU A 53 13.99 -13.59 -11.12
N THR A 54 14.04 -12.55 -11.95
CA THR A 54 14.94 -11.39 -11.78
C THR A 54 14.22 -10.04 -11.72
N ASN A 55 12.96 -10.01 -12.13
CA ASN A 55 12.04 -8.87 -12.08
C ASN A 55 10.61 -9.41 -12.01
N ASP A 56 9.66 -8.53 -11.68
CA ASP A 56 8.22 -8.79 -11.76
C ASP A 56 7.77 -8.98 -13.23
N ILE A 57 6.82 -9.87 -13.48
CA ILE A 57 6.28 -10.19 -14.82
C ILE A 57 4.80 -9.85 -14.88
N VAL A 58 4.46 -8.75 -15.55
CA VAL A 58 3.09 -8.20 -15.56
C VAL A 58 2.38 -8.47 -16.90
N PHE A 59 1.40 -9.38 -16.89
CA PHE A 59 0.49 -9.62 -18.01
C PHE A 59 -0.66 -8.59 -18.06
N THR A 60 -1.20 -8.39 -19.26
CA THR A 60 -2.25 -7.43 -19.60
C THR A 60 -3.25 -8.10 -20.54
N GLU A 61 -4.47 -7.57 -20.67
CA GLU A 61 -5.46 -8.16 -21.59
C GLU A 61 -4.96 -8.18 -23.05
N GLU A 62 -4.17 -7.18 -23.49
CA GLU A 62 -3.56 -7.14 -24.84
C GLU A 62 -2.65 -8.34 -25.13
N ASP A 63 -2.06 -8.98 -24.11
CA ASP A 63 -1.25 -10.20 -24.28
C ASP A 63 -2.09 -11.40 -24.75
N PHE A 64 -3.39 -11.41 -24.40
CA PHE A 64 -4.33 -12.50 -24.59
C PHE A 64 -5.43 -12.21 -25.63
N GLU A 65 -5.43 -11.04 -26.26
CA GLU A 65 -6.35 -10.67 -27.36
C GLU A 65 -5.87 -11.21 -28.73
N GLU A 66 -6.75 -11.22 -29.75
CA GLU A 66 -6.43 -11.75 -31.08
C GLU A 66 -5.27 -10.97 -31.74
N GLY A 67 -4.08 -11.61 -31.78
CA GLY A 67 -2.84 -11.00 -32.27
C GLY A 67 -1.82 -10.62 -31.18
N GLY A 68 -2.18 -10.79 -29.89
CA GLY A 68 -1.28 -10.72 -28.74
C GLY A 68 -0.26 -11.85 -28.73
N ALA A 69 0.83 -11.65 -27.98
CA ALA A 69 1.97 -12.58 -27.96
C ALA A 69 1.64 -13.96 -27.33
N PHE A 70 0.62 -14.01 -26.47
CA PHE A 70 0.21 -15.21 -25.72
C PHE A 70 -1.26 -15.58 -26.00
N TYR A 71 -1.76 -15.22 -27.20
CA TYR A 71 -3.08 -15.62 -27.68
C TYR A 71 -3.12 -17.11 -28.05
N ASN A 72 -3.85 -17.90 -27.27
CA ASN A 72 -4.08 -19.34 -27.51
C ASN A 72 -5.56 -19.62 -27.82
N ASP A 73 -6.10 -19.08 -28.92
CA ASP A 73 -7.52 -19.23 -29.31
C ASP A 73 -8.52 -18.86 -28.18
N GLY A 74 -8.18 -17.84 -27.39
CA GLY A 74 -8.97 -17.36 -26.24
C GLY A 74 -8.75 -18.13 -24.93
N GLN A 75 -7.88 -19.14 -24.91
CA GLN A 75 -7.50 -19.91 -23.70
C GLN A 75 -6.45 -19.21 -22.81
N GLY A 76 -5.92 -18.05 -23.23
CA GLY A 76 -4.86 -17.35 -22.51
C GLY A 76 -3.52 -18.08 -22.58
N TRP A 77 -2.69 -17.94 -21.54
CA TRP A 77 -1.37 -18.54 -21.44
C TRP A 77 -1.46 -20.07 -21.23
N GLU A 78 -0.62 -20.84 -21.94
CA GLU A 78 -0.53 -22.29 -21.76
C GLU A 78 0.19 -22.63 -20.44
N PRO A 79 -0.19 -23.67 -19.66
CA PRO A 79 0.56 -24.08 -18.46
C PRO A 79 1.97 -24.67 -18.76
N VAL A 80 2.96 -24.45 -17.90
CA VAL A 80 4.27 -25.13 -18.03
C VAL A 80 4.14 -26.58 -17.57
N GLY A 81 4.57 -27.52 -18.40
CA GLY A 81 4.42 -28.95 -18.13
C GLY A 81 2.98 -29.42 -18.33
N SER A 82 2.66 -29.87 -19.54
CA SER A 82 1.29 -30.06 -20.04
C SER A 82 0.64 -31.41 -19.71
N SER A 83 1.40 -32.39 -19.21
CA SER A 83 0.88 -33.73 -18.91
C SER A 83 1.65 -34.40 -17.77
N TYR A 84 1.13 -35.52 -17.26
CA TYR A 84 1.81 -36.32 -16.24
C TYR A 84 3.21 -36.81 -16.67
N GLU A 85 3.41 -37.10 -17.96
CA GLU A 85 4.68 -37.53 -18.56
C GLU A 85 5.59 -36.36 -18.95
N THR A 86 5.05 -35.14 -18.98
CA THR A 86 5.76 -33.89 -19.33
C THR A 86 5.58 -32.86 -18.20
N SER A 87 5.84 -33.27 -16.96
CA SER A 87 5.80 -32.38 -15.79
C SER A 87 7.05 -31.53 -15.68
N PHE A 88 6.92 -30.38 -15.01
CA PHE A 88 8.06 -29.57 -14.59
C PHE A 88 8.75 -30.24 -13.39
N SER A 89 10.01 -30.64 -13.57
CA SER A 89 10.79 -31.44 -12.62
C SER A 89 12.02 -30.70 -12.08
N GLY A 90 12.38 -29.55 -12.66
CA GLY A 90 13.46 -28.68 -12.20
C GLY A 90 13.12 -27.80 -11.00
N THR A 91 13.87 -26.71 -10.82
CA THR A 91 13.66 -25.72 -9.75
C THR A 91 13.10 -24.43 -10.33
N PHE A 92 12.15 -23.78 -9.65
CA PHE A 92 11.71 -22.42 -9.96
C PHE A 92 11.68 -21.56 -8.69
N ASP A 93 12.62 -20.62 -8.57
CA ASP A 93 12.73 -19.70 -7.43
C ASP A 93 12.28 -18.29 -7.85
N GLY A 94 11.12 -17.85 -7.35
CA GLY A 94 10.58 -16.53 -7.63
C GLY A 94 11.36 -15.38 -6.97
N GLN A 95 12.27 -15.67 -6.04
CA GLN A 95 13.10 -14.68 -5.31
C GLN A 95 12.32 -13.51 -4.65
N GLY A 96 11.01 -13.65 -4.47
CA GLY A 96 10.09 -12.62 -3.96
C GLY A 96 9.47 -11.72 -5.03
N PHE A 97 9.75 -11.91 -6.31
CA PHE A 97 9.13 -11.17 -7.43
C PHE A 97 7.72 -11.71 -7.76
N SER A 98 6.90 -10.87 -8.40
CA SER A 98 5.54 -11.19 -8.81
C SER A 98 5.42 -11.70 -10.25
N ILE A 99 4.39 -12.51 -10.48
CA ILE A 99 3.79 -12.71 -11.80
C ILE A 99 2.34 -12.25 -11.68
N GLU A 100 1.99 -11.20 -12.40
CA GLU A 100 0.74 -10.44 -12.25
C GLU A 100 -0.16 -10.64 -13.46
N GLY A 101 -1.47 -10.74 -13.25
CA GLY A 101 -2.48 -10.78 -14.32
C GLY A 101 -2.44 -12.04 -15.19
N LEU A 102 -1.78 -13.12 -14.74
CA LEU A 102 -1.66 -14.37 -15.50
C LEU A 102 -3.03 -15.01 -15.72
N ARG A 103 -3.44 -15.15 -16.98
CA ARG A 103 -4.73 -15.71 -17.38
C ARG A 103 -4.55 -17.05 -18.08
N ILE A 104 -5.19 -18.09 -17.55
CA ILE A 104 -5.16 -19.47 -18.06
C ILE A 104 -6.60 -20.00 -18.07
N TYR A 105 -7.05 -20.50 -19.22
CA TYR A 105 -8.30 -21.25 -19.36
C TYR A 105 -7.96 -22.55 -20.08
N ASN A 106 -7.47 -23.56 -19.36
CA ASN A 106 -7.06 -24.83 -19.96
C ASN A 106 -8.29 -25.72 -20.21
N ARG A 107 -8.58 -26.00 -21.49
CA ARG A 107 -9.69 -26.84 -21.92
C ARG A 107 -9.19 -28.14 -22.55
N ASP A 108 -9.30 -29.25 -21.84
CA ASP A 108 -8.88 -30.58 -22.32
C ASP A 108 -10.07 -31.53 -22.54
N THR A 109 -9.87 -32.54 -23.38
CA THR A 109 -10.89 -33.57 -23.69
C THR A 109 -10.86 -34.78 -22.75
N ALA A 110 -9.89 -34.89 -21.83
CA ALA A 110 -9.79 -35.98 -20.87
C ALA A 110 -9.44 -35.48 -19.46
N ILE A 111 -8.20 -35.02 -19.22
CA ILE A 111 -7.76 -34.52 -17.91
C ILE A 111 -7.23 -33.11 -18.10
N ALA A 112 -7.97 -32.12 -17.61
CA ALA A 112 -7.54 -30.72 -17.62
C ALA A 112 -6.72 -30.43 -16.36
N SER A 113 -5.59 -29.74 -16.51
CA SER A 113 -4.74 -29.32 -15.39
C SER A 113 -4.20 -27.91 -15.62
N ALA A 114 -4.56 -26.96 -14.77
CA ALA A 114 -4.27 -25.54 -14.93
C ALA A 114 -3.55 -24.96 -13.72
N GLY A 115 -2.54 -24.14 -14.01
CA GLY A 115 -1.70 -23.40 -13.06
C GLY A 115 -0.53 -22.80 -13.81
N LEU A 116 0.35 -22.04 -13.13
CA LEU A 116 1.64 -21.67 -13.72
C LEU A 116 2.36 -22.92 -14.27
N PHE A 117 2.26 -24.02 -13.52
CA PHE A 117 2.59 -25.36 -13.94
C PHE A 117 1.30 -26.21 -14.09
N GLY A 118 1.15 -26.92 -15.21
CA GLY A 118 0.04 -27.87 -15.37
C GLY A 118 0.27 -29.10 -14.50
N TYR A 119 1.46 -29.69 -14.61
CA TYR A 119 1.96 -30.78 -13.77
C TYR A 119 3.38 -30.45 -13.29
N ALA A 120 3.65 -30.68 -12.00
CA ALA A 120 4.98 -30.47 -11.43
C ALA A 120 5.39 -31.60 -10.45
N ASP A 121 6.60 -32.11 -10.60
CA ASP A 121 7.34 -32.93 -9.62
C ASP A 121 8.63 -32.24 -9.12
N GLY A 122 8.90 -31.02 -9.59
CA GLY A 122 10.03 -30.19 -9.18
C GLY A 122 9.82 -29.34 -7.92
N HIS A 123 10.69 -28.36 -7.74
CA HIS A 123 10.74 -27.50 -6.55
C HIS A 123 10.40 -26.04 -6.90
N ILE A 124 9.22 -25.57 -6.50
CA ILE A 124 8.77 -24.18 -6.68
C ILE A 124 8.90 -23.43 -5.35
N SER A 125 9.46 -22.22 -5.34
CA SER A 125 9.54 -21.41 -4.12
C SER A 125 9.57 -19.89 -4.31
N ASN A 126 9.34 -19.15 -3.22
CA ASN A 126 9.53 -17.69 -3.09
C ASN A 126 8.81 -16.86 -4.17
N LEU A 127 7.56 -17.19 -4.48
CA LEU A 127 6.83 -16.61 -5.62
C LEU A 127 5.60 -15.82 -5.16
N VAL A 128 5.31 -14.72 -5.85
CA VAL A 128 4.02 -14.02 -5.74
C VAL A 128 3.25 -14.19 -7.05
N LEU A 129 2.01 -14.67 -6.97
CA LEU A 129 1.07 -14.73 -8.09
C LEU A 129 -0.09 -13.78 -7.78
N GLU A 130 -0.20 -12.67 -8.50
CA GLU A 130 -1.17 -11.61 -8.16
C GLU A 130 -2.22 -11.40 -9.26
N GLY A 131 -3.49 -11.36 -8.87
CA GLY A 131 -4.60 -11.13 -9.79
C GLY A 131 -4.71 -12.16 -10.92
N VAL A 132 -4.37 -13.42 -10.66
CA VAL A 132 -4.43 -14.49 -11.67
C VAL A 132 -5.87 -14.88 -11.98
N SER A 133 -6.12 -15.39 -13.19
CA SER A 133 -7.42 -15.94 -13.59
C SER A 133 -7.18 -17.33 -14.17
N ILE A 134 -7.28 -18.37 -13.34
CA ILE A 134 -6.90 -19.75 -13.70
C ILE A 134 -8.12 -20.67 -13.66
N THR A 135 -8.55 -21.13 -14.83
CA THR A 135 -9.62 -22.10 -14.99
C THR A 135 -9.10 -23.38 -15.62
N SER A 136 -9.44 -24.50 -14.99
CA SER A 136 -9.35 -25.84 -15.58
C SER A 136 -10.76 -26.33 -15.96
N HIS A 137 -10.91 -26.86 -17.17
CA HIS A 137 -12.18 -27.38 -17.67
C HIS A 137 -11.99 -28.64 -18.51
N SER A 138 -12.57 -29.77 -18.10
CA SER A 138 -12.55 -31.02 -18.88
C SER A 138 -13.87 -31.29 -19.60
N GLU A 139 -13.83 -31.41 -20.94
CA GLU A 139 -14.98 -31.78 -21.76
C GLU A 139 -15.40 -33.26 -21.58
N GLY A 140 -14.49 -34.09 -21.08
CA GLY A 140 -14.68 -35.53 -20.87
C GLY A 140 -14.50 -36.41 -22.11
N GLY A 141 -13.75 -37.51 -21.95
CA GLY A 141 -13.32 -38.31 -23.10
C GLY A 141 -12.49 -39.53 -22.73
N LEU A 142 -11.98 -40.22 -23.75
CA LEU A 142 -11.19 -41.45 -23.60
C LEU A 142 -9.72 -41.12 -23.33
N ASN A 143 -9.19 -41.59 -22.20
CA ASN A 143 -7.76 -41.61 -21.95
C ASN A 143 -7.05 -42.65 -22.84
N GLU A 144 -5.71 -42.72 -22.76
CA GLU A 144 -4.89 -43.65 -23.55
C GLU A 144 -5.26 -45.14 -23.38
N PHE A 145 -5.78 -45.52 -22.21
CA PHE A 145 -6.26 -46.87 -21.90
C PHE A 145 -7.70 -47.14 -22.37
N HIS A 146 -8.31 -46.19 -23.09
CA HIS A 146 -9.71 -46.21 -23.53
C HIS A 146 -10.70 -46.28 -22.35
N ILE A 147 -10.33 -45.67 -21.22
CA ILE A 147 -11.20 -45.45 -20.07
C ILE A 147 -11.73 -44.01 -20.18
N TRP A 148 -13.03 -43.81 -19.97
CA TRP A 148 -13.60 -42.46 -19.94
C TRP A 148 -13.21 -41.75 -18.65
N GLN A 149 -12.65 -40.55 -18.76
CA GLN A 149 -12.26 -39.68 -17.65
C GLN A 149 -12.59 -38.23 -17.99
N SER A 150 -12.85 -37.43 -16.96
CA SER A 150 -13.16 -36.01 -17.06
C SER A 150 -12.70 -35.23 -15.83
N ASP A 151 -11.51 -35.57 -15.33
CA ASP A 151 -10.92 -34.91 -14.16
C ASP A 151 -10.41 -33.51 -14.51
N SER A 152 -10.46 -32.61 -13.53
CA SER A 152 -10.10 -31.20 -13.71
C SER A 152 -9.39 -30.69 -12.47
N TYR A 153 -8.16 -30.19 -12.64
CA TYR A 153 -7.31 -29.74 -11.54
C TYR A 153 -6.88 -28.29 -11.77
N ALA A 154 -7.18 -27.38 -10.85
CA ALA A 154 -6.80 -25.97 -10.94
C ALA A 154 -6.05 -25.52 -9.69
N GLY A 155 -4.84 -25.01 -9.85
CA GLY A 155 -4.05 -24.40 -8.77
C GLY A 155 -3.37 -23.13 -9.23
N GLY A 156 -3.14 -22.17 -8.34
CA GLY A 156 -2.35 -20.97 -8.66
C GLY A 156 -0.99 -21.33 -9.24
N VAL A 157 -0.26 -22.18 -8.52
CA VAL A 157 1.08 -22.64 -8.89
C VAL A 157 1.02 -23.90 -9.73
N ALA A 158 0.32 -24.95 -9.26
CA ALA A 158 0.31 -26.25 -9.90
C ALA A 158 -1.13 -26.78 -10.06
N GLY A 159 -1.54 -27.13 -11.27
CA GLY A 159 -2.75 -27.92 -11.46
C GLY A 159 -2.64 -29.25 -10.71
N TYR A 160 -1.55 -29.97 -10.93
CA TYR A 160 -1.24 -31.24 -10.27
C TYR A 160 0.20 -31.28 -9.73
N LEU A 161 0.37 -31.37 -8.41
CA LEU A 161 1.65 -31.60 -7.75
C LEU A 161 1.88 -33.09 -7.53
N LYS A 162 2.78 -33.68 -8.32
CA LYS A 162 3.14 -35.10 -8.36
C LYS A 162 4.06 -35.52 -7.19
N PRO A 163 4.21 -36.82 -6.94
CA PRO A 163 5.11 -37.34 -5.90
C PRO A 163 6.53 -36.82 -5.99
N GLY A 164 7.02 -36.27 -4.87
CA GLY A 164 8.35 -35.65 -4.76
C GLY A 164 8.38 -34.13 -4.97
N GLY A 165 7.34 -33.57 -5.61
CA GLY A 165 7.24 -32.14 -5.84
C GLY A 165 7.01 -31.32 -4.56
N SER A 166 7.51 -30.09 -4.56
CA SER A 166 7.31 -29.16 -3.43
C SER A 166 7.03 -27.74 -3.86
N ILE A 167 6.11 -27.08 -3.14
CA ILE A 167 5.82 -25.65 -3.27
C ILE A 167 6.07 -25.01 -1.90
N SER A 168 6.87 -23.94 -1.82
CA SER A 168 7.20 -23.32 -0.53
C SER A 168 7.32 -21.79 -0.57
N ASN A 169 6.82 -21.09 0.45
CA ASN A 169 6.86 -19.63 0.52
C ASN A 169 6.25 -18.96 -0.75
N VAL A 170 5.02 -19.32 -1.09
CA VAL A 170 4.30 -18.76 -2.25
C VAL A 170 3.00 -18.08 -1.82
N SER A 171 2.70 -16.90 -2.36
CA SER A 171 1.40 -16.23 -2.18
C SER A 171 0.62 -16.17 -3.49
N VAL A 172 -0.70 -16.38 -3.44
CA VAL A 172 -1.59 -16.35 -4.62
C VAL A 172 -2.82 -15.49 -4.36
N SER A 173 -3.22 -14.64 -5.32
CA SER A 173 -4.50 -13.92 -5.34
C SER A 173 -5.12 -13.92 -6.75
N GLY A 174 -6.45 -13.78 -6.82
CA GLY A 174 -7.21 -13.80 -8.08
C GLY A 174 -8.35 -14.83 -8.05
N ASP A 175 -8.74 -15.34 -9.22
CA ASP A 175 -9.82 -16.30 -9.43
C ASP A 175 -9.27 -17.67 -9.85
N ILE A 176 -9.61 -18.74 -9.13
CA ILE A 176 -9.19 -20.12 -9.46
C ILE A 176 -10.39 -21.05 -9.49
N SER A 177 -10.59 -21.77 -10.61
CA SER A 177 -11.75 -22.66 -10.77
C SER A 177 -11.46 -23.98 -11.49
N ALA A 178 -12.07 -25.08 -11.04
CA ALA A 178 -12.05 -26.39 -11.70
C ALA A 178 -13.48 -26.86 -12.04
N SER A 179 -13.68 -27.38 -13.25
CA SER A 179 -14.99 -27.79 -13.78
C SER A 179 -14.91 -28.89 -14.84
N SER A 180 -16.04 -29.54 -15.16
CA SER A 180 -16.16 -30.47 -16.30
C SER A 180 -17.60 -30.63 -16.81
N ASP A 181 -17.77 -31.17 -18.03
CA ASP A 181 -19.06 -31.32 -18.75
C ASP A 181 -19.72 -32.72 -18.61
N SER A 182 -19.05 -33.69 -17.94
CA SER A 182 -19.30 -35.13 -18.11
C SER A 182 -20.20 -35.78 -17.04
N VAL A 183 -21.40 -36.22 -17.44
CA VAL A 183 -22.42 -36.81 -16.54
C VAL A 183 -22.35 -38.34 -16.36
N SER A 184 -21.37 -39.03 -16.96
CA SER A 184 -21.46 -40.49 -17.20
C SER A 184 -20.64 -41.37 -16.28
N HIS A 185 -19.65 -40.82 -15.56
CA HIS A 185 -18.67 -41.53 -14.75
C HIS A 185 -18.13 -40.64 -13.61
N ILE A 186 -17.43 -41.26 -12.64
CA ILE A 186 -16.70 -40.55 -11.57
C ILE A 186 -15.75 -39.51 -12.17
N ASN A 187 -15.84 -38.27 -11.68
CA ASN A 187 -15.00 -37.16 -12.08
C ASN A 187 -14.59 -36.31 -10.87
N ASN A 188 -13.32 -35.91 -10.84
CA ASN A 188 -12.73 -35.14 -9.74
C ASN A 188 -12.41 -33.72 -10.22
N ASN A 189 -13.18 -32.74 -9.74
CA ASN A 189 -12.97 -31.33 -10.03
C ASN A 189 -12.36 -30.66 -8.79
N ASN A 190 -11.03 -30.55 -8.75
CA ASN A 190 -10.29 -30.05 -7.60
C ASN A 190 -9.67 -28.68 -7.87
N ALA A 191 -10.08 -27.67 -7.10
CA ALA A 191 -9.56 -26.31 -7.18
C ALA A 191 -8.84 -25.97 -5.87
N GLY A 192 -7.59 -25.50 -5.95
CA GLY A 192 -6.80 -25.06 -4.80
C GLY A 192 -6.19 -23.68 -5.02
N GLY A 193 -6.05 -22.86 -3.99
CA GLY A 193 -5.35 -21.57 -4.14
C GLY A 193 -3.90 -21.73 -4.63
N VAL A 194 -3.22 -22.79 -4.18
CA VAL A 194 -1.82 -23.09 -4.56
C VAL A 194 -1.74 -24.30 -5.50
N ALA A 195 -2.40 -25.41 -5.15
CA ALA A 195 -2.36 -26.66 -5.92
C ALA A 195 -3.76 -27.27 -6.13
N GLY A 196 -4.14 -27.63 -7.35
CA GLY A 196 -5.43 -28.28 -7.61
C GLY A 196 -5.52 -29.66 -6.97
N PHE A 197 -4.55 -30.52 -7.29
CA PHE A 197 -4.35 -31.82 -6.66
C PHE A 197 -2.91 -31.96 -6.18
N SER A 198 -2.68 -32.63 -5.05
CA SER A 198 -1.35 -32.98 -4.58
C SER A 198 -1.28 -34.45 -4.15
N GLU A 199 -0.28 -35.18 -4.66
CA GLU A 199 0.03 -36.55 -4.27
C GLU A 199 1.48 -36.65 -3.76
N GLU A 200 1.68 -37.14 -2.53
CA GLU A 200 3.01 -37.29 -1.89
C GLU A 200 3.87 -36.00 -1.92
N GLY A 201 3.21 -34.84 -2.04
CA GLY A 201 3.85 -33.54 -2.17
C GLY A 201 4.13 -32.85 -0.83
N ARG A 202 4.80 -31.70 -0.91
CA ARG A 202 5.00 -30.79 0.23
C ARG A 202 4.57 -29.38 -0.15
N ILE A 203 3.67 -28.78 0.62
CA ILE A 203 3.23 -27.39 0.43
C ILE A 203 3.46 -26.65 1.74
N THR A 204 4.46 -25.75 1.80
CA THR A 204 4.82 -25.08 3.07
C THR A 204 4.82 -23.57 2.98
N ASP A 205 4.47 -22.89 4.06
CA ASP A 205 4.61 -21.42 4.19
C ASP A 205 3.85 -20.63 3.10
N CYS A 206 2.82 -21.23 2.49
CA CYS A 206 2.10 -20.66 1.37
C CYS A 206 0.82 -19.93 1.81
N ARG A 207 0.42 -18.87 1.10
CA ARG A 207 -0.82 -18.13 1.35
C ARG A 207 -1.70 -17.99 0.12
N SER A 208 -3.02 -17.98 0.35
CA SER A 208 -4.01 -17.70 -0.67
C SER A 208 -5.00 -16.64 -0.22
N GLU A 209 -5.16 -15.62 -1.04
CA GLU A 209 -6.24 -14.63 -1.01
C GLU A 209 -7.15 -14.78 -2.25
N ALA A 210 -7.02 -15.89 -2.99
CA ALA A 210 -7.78 -16.16 -4.20
C ALA A 210 -9.22 -16.63 -3.89
N GLU A 211 -10.18 -16.29 -4.76
CA GLU A 211 -11.49 -16.93 -4.75
C GLU A 211 -11.38 -18.31 -5.44
N VAL A 212 -11.62 -19.38 -4.67
CA VAL A 212 -11.45 -20.77 -5.12
C VAL A 212 -12.80 -21.44 -5.33
N ARG A 213 -13.03 -21.97 -6.54
CA ARG A 213 -14.32 -22.51 -7.00
C ARG A 213 -14.19 -23.92 -7.59
N ALA A 214 -14.73 -24.93 -6.92
CA ALA A 214 -14.89 -26.26 -7.51
C ALA A 214 -16.34 -26.45 -7.99
N VAL A 215 -16.53 -26.67 -9.29
CA VAL A 215 -17.85 -26.78 -9.93
C VAL A 215 -18.10 -28.24 -10.31
N PRO A 216 -19.09 -28.93 -9.73
CA PRO A 216 -19.45 -30.29 -10.10
C PRO A 216 -20.19 -30.33 -11.45
N VAL A 217 -20.37 -31.54 -12.00
CA VAL A 217 -21.20 -31.71 -13.21
C VAL A 217 -22.68 -31.77 -12.80
N GLU A 218 -23.54 -31.03 -13.51
CA GLU A 218 -25.00 -31.07 -13.27
C GLU A 218 -25.57 -32.49 -13.38
N ASP A 219 -26.38 -32.88 -12.40
CA ASP A 219 -27.14 -34.15 -12.34
C ASP A 219 -26.29 -35.44 -12.30
N SER A 220 -25.00 -35.36 -11.96
CA SER A 220 -24.16 -36.52 -11.64
C SER A 220 -24.19 -36.86 -10.14
N THR A 221 -24.47 -38.13 -9.80
CA THR A 221 -24.39 -38.64 -8.42
C THR A 221 -23.00 -39.21 -8.06
N GLU A 222 -22.04 -39.15 -8.99
CA GLU A 222 -20.68 -39.69 -8.84
C GLU A 222 -19.60 -38.59 -9.02
N SER A 223 -20.01 -37.33 -9.19
CA SER A 223 -19.10 -36.18 -9.33
C SER A 223 -18.61 -35.69 -7.99
N MET A 224 -17.28 -35.65 -7.82
CA MET A 224 -16.61 -35.12 -6.64
C MET A 224 -16.03 -33.74 -6.98
N ALA A 225 -16.40 -32.73 -6.19
CA ALA A 225 -15.88 -31.37 -6.31
C ALA A 225 -15.20 -30.97 -4.99
N SER A 226 -13.94 -30.53 -5.06
CA SER A 226 -13.13 -30.24 -3.87
C SER A 226 -12.45 -28.87 -4.00
N ALA A 227 -12.79 -27.94 -3.11
CA ALA A 227 -12.27 -26.58 -3.11
C ALA A 227 -11.42 -26.35 -1.85
N GLY A 228 -10.15 -25.97 -2.02
CA GLY A 228 -9.24 -25.72 -0.92
C GLY A 228 -8.54 -24.37 -1.01
N GLY A 229 -8.38 -23.65 0.10
CA GLY A 229 -7.63 -22.39 0.07
C GLY A 229 -6.15 -22.61 -0.29
N ILE A 230 -5.59 -23.78 -0.01
CA ILE A 230 -4.23 -24.16 -0.43
C ILE A 230 -4.26 -25.30 -1.45
N ALA A 231 -4.90 -26.42 -1.12
CA ALA A 231 -4.92 -27.63 -1.96
C ALA A 231 -6.35 -28.12 -2.21
N GLY A 232 -6.79 -28.28 -3.46
CA GLY A 232 -8.14 -28.79 -3.74
C GLY A 232 -8.35 -30.17 -3.12
N CYS A 233 -7.49 -31.13 -3.47
CA CYS A 233 -7.38 -32.42 -2.78
C CYS A 233 -5.91 -32.75 -2.47
N ALA A 234 -5.65 -33.27 -1.26
CA ALA A 234 -4.31 -33.55 -0.75
C ALA A 234 -4.17 -35.01 -0.28
N VAL A 235 -3.38 -35.80 -1.00
CA VAL A 235 -3.15 -37.23 -0.77
C VAL A 235 -1.72 -37.49 -0.33
N ARG A 236 -1.53 -37.96 0.91
CA ARG A 236 -0.21 -38.25 1.52
C ARG A 236 0.73 -37.03 1.50
N THR A 237 0.14 -35.83 1.48
CA THR A 237 0.80 -34.53 1.36
C THR A 237 1.12 -33.99 2.75
N VAL A 238 2.24 -33.26 2.87
CA VAL A 238 2.53 -32.43 4.05
C VAL A 238 2.20 -30.98 3.72
N ILE A 239 1.22 -30.41 4.42
CA ILE A 239 0.84 -28.99 4.31
C ILE A 239 1.18 -28.31 5.64
N SER A 240 2.08 -27.32 5.66
CA SER A 240 2.49 -26.70 6.93
C SER A 240 2.85 -25.23 6.85
N GLY A 241 2.44 -24.40 7.82
CA GLY A 241 2.72 -22.95 7.80
C GLY A 241 1.81 -22.17 6.84
N CYS A 242 0.74 -22.77 6.33
CA CYS A 242 -0.06 -22.21 5.24
C CYS A 242 -1.30 -21.45 5.71
N GLY A 243 -1.76 -20.46 4.94
CA GLY A 243 -2.86 -19.58 5.30
C GLY A 243 -3.84 -19.28 4.17
N ASN A 244 -5.14 -19.22 4.47
CA ASN A 244 -6.15 -18.76 3.52
C ASN A 244 -6.97 -17.59 4.07
N GLY A 245 -6.99 -16.47 3.36
CA GLY A 245 -7.95 -15.37 3.54
C GLY A 245 -8.98 -15.27 2.42
N GLY A 246 -8.76 -15.93 1.28
CA GLY A 246 -9.66 -15.95 0.13
C GLY A 246 -10.98 -16.71 0.36
N SER A 247 -12.02 -16.37 -0.41
CA SER A 247 -13.33 -17.04 -0.34
C SER A 247 -13.32 -18.39 -1.05
N ILE A 248 -13.98 -19.40 -0.46
CA ILE A 248 -14.04 -20.76 -1.01
C ILE A 248 -15.50 -21.13 -1.24
N VAL A 249 -15.88 -21.36 -2.49
CA VAL A 249 -17.28 -21.60 -2.89
C VAL A 249 -17.41 -22.90 -3.69
N SER A 250 -18.27 -23.80 -3.22
CA SER A 250 -18.77 -24.94 -3.99
C SER A 250 -20.27 -24.78 -4.29
N PHE A 251 -20.75 -25.33 -5.40
CA PHE A 251 -22.08 -25.04 -5.94
C PHE A 251 -23.08 -26.21 -5.82
N ARG A 252 -24.36 -25.88 -5.53
CA ARG A 252 -25.60 -26.71 -5.57
C ARG A 252 -25.90 -27.50 -4.27
N GLU A 253 -26.73 -28.56 -4.28
CA GLU A 253 -27.35 -29.19 -3.06
C GLU A 253 -27.13 -30.72 -2.82
N ASP A 254 -26.23 -31.39 -3.55
CA ASP A 254 -25.99 -32.84 -3.52
C ASP A 254 -24.79 -33.25 -2.61
N PRO A 255 -24.77 -34.47 -2.04
CA PRO A 255 -23.95 -34.79 -0.86
C PRO A 255 -22.49 -35.25 -1.10
N TYR A 256 -21.76 -34.69 -2.07
CA TYR A 256 -20.36 -35.10 -2.37
C TYR A 256 -19.41 -33.95 -2.73
N TRP A 257 -19.59 -32.76 -2.12
CA TRP A 257 -18.69 -31.63 -2.36
C TRP A 257 -18.15 -31.02 -1.08
N TYR A 258 -16.85 -30.77 -1.14
CA TYR A 258 -16.02 -30.57 0.03
C TYR A 258 -15.28 -29.25 -0.12
N ALA A 259 -15.41 -28.37 0.88
CA ALA A 259 -14.63 -27.13 0.93
C ALA A 259 -13.87 -27.01 2.24
N GLY A 260 -12.61 -26.57 2.17
CA GLY A 260 -11.85 -26.30 3.39
C GLY A 260 -10.78 -25.24 3.24
N GLY A 261 -10.58 -24.45 4.30
CA GLY A 261 -9.69 -23.30 4.29
C GLY A 261 -8.26 -23.64 3.87
N ILE A 262 -7.79 -24.85 4.17
CA ILE A 262 -6.50 -25.36 3.70
C ILE A 262 -6.71 -26.41 2.60
N SER A 263 -7.54 -27.41 2.82
CA SER A 263 -7.85 -28.41 1.80
C SER A 263 -9.32 -28.78 1.67
N GLY A 264 -9.81 -28.95 0.44
CA GLY A 264 -11.16 -29.52 0.25
C GLY A 264 -11.23 -30.95 0.77
N GLN A 265 -10.25 -31.77 0.39
CA GLN A 265 -10.09 -33.17 0.84
C GLN A 265 -8.67 -33.45 1.36
N SER A 266 -8.59 -34.35 2.34
CA SER A 266 -7.34 -34.82 2.96
C SER A 266 -7.33 -36.35 3.13
N HIS A 267 -6.37 -37.03 2.50
CA HIS A 267 -6.20 -38.50 2.54
C HIS A 267 -4.79 -38.88 2.97
N GLU A 268 -4.62 -39.43 4.17
CA GLU A 268 -3.33 -39.79 4.78
C GLU A 268 -2.33 -38.61 4.87
N SER A 269 -2.83 -37.38 4.80
CA SER A 269 -2.06 -36.14 4.79
C SER A 269 -1.85 -35.57 6.19
N GLN A 270 -0.83 -34.72 6.33
CA GLN A 270 -0.50 -33.99 7.55
C GLN A 270 -0.70 -32.51 7.31
N ILE A 271 -1.60 -31.87 8.07
CA ILE A 271 -1.86 -30.44 8.01
C ILE A 271 -1.45 -29.83 9.36
N SER A 272 -0.48 -28.94 9.40
CA SER A 272 0.05 -28.43 10.68
C SER A 272 0.45 -26.96 10.65
N GLU A 273 0.18 -26.21 11.73
CA GLU A 273 0.52 -24.78 11.80
C GLU A 273 -0.11 -23.99 10.63
N CYS A 274 -1.39 -24.28 10.33
CA CYS A 274 -2.12 -23.66 9.23
C CYS A 274 -3.37 -22.91 9.72
N TYR A 275 -3.85 -21.93 8.95
CA TYR A 275 -5.03 -21.15 9.35
C TYR A 275 -5.96 -20.76 8.21
N ASN A 276 -7.22 -20.51 8.58
CA ASN A 276 -8.22 -19.92 7.69
C ASN A 276 -8.88 -18.69 8.32
N SER A 277 -8.94 -17.60 7.57
CA SER A 277 -9.76 -16.41 7.83
C SER A 277 -10.80 -16.14 6.74
N GLY A 278 -10.72 -16.85 5.59
CA GLY A 278 -11.66 -16.70 4.48
C GLY A 278 -13.03 -17.36 4.71
N GLU A 279 -14.06 -16.83 4.04
CA GLU A 279 -15.41 -17.42 4.05
C GLU A 279 -15.44 -18.76 3.29
N ILE A 280 -16.11 -19.77 3.84
CA ILE A 280 -16.27 -21.08 3.21
C ILE A 280 -17.76 -21.38 3.04
N LYS A 281 -18.17 -21.71 1.81
CA LYS A 281 -19.56 -22.04 1.46
C LYS A 281 -19.65 -23.31 0.61
N ALA A 282 -20.09 -24.42 1.21
CA ALA A 282 -20.26 -25.72 0.54
C ALA A 282 -21.25 -26.63 1.29
N TYR A 283 -21.57 -27.79 0.72
CA TYR A 283 -22.45 -28.77 1.36
C TYR A 283 -21.75 -29.45 2.55
N GLU A 284 -20.53 -29.95 2.33
CA GLU A 284 -19.62 -30.38 3.38
C GLU A 284 -18.45 -29.40 3.46
N ALA A 285 -18.25 -28.81 4.64
CA ALA A 285 -17.26 -27.75 4.80
C ALA A 285 -16.56 -27.83 6.15
N GLY A 286 -15.26 -27.48 6.18
CA GLY A 286 -14.59 -27.25 7.44
C GLY A 286 -13.46 -26.23 7.38
N GLY A 287 -13.24 -25.54 8.51
CA GLY A 287 -12.36 -24.38 8.57
C GLY A 287 -10.93 -24.63 8.08
N ILE A 288 -10.41 -25.85 8.30
CA ILE A 288 -9.12 -26.30 7.78
C ILE A 288 -9.32 -27.32 6.65
N THR A 289 -10.19 -28.31 6.83
CA THR A 289 -10.50 -29.29 5.78
C THR A 289 -11.98 -29.59 5.64
N GLY A 290 -12.46 -29.80 4.41
CA GLY A 290 -13.82 -30.28 4.17
C GLY A 290 -13.97 -31.71 4.69
N LEU A 291 -13.32 -32.65 3.99
CA LEU A 291 -13.26 -34.06 4.38
C LEU A 291 -11.85 -34.49 4.80
N MET A 292 -11.72 -35.10 5.98
CA MET A 292 -10.53 -35.88 6.37
C MET A 292 -10.82 -37.38 6.29
N ALA A 293 -10.41 -38.01 5.19
CA ALA A 293 -10.54 -39.45 5.01
C ALA A 293 -9.66 -40.24 6.00
N THR A 294 -8.41 -39.78 6.21
CA THR A 294 -7.47 -40.20 7.25
C THR A 294 -6.38 -39.13 7.32
N GLY A 295 -5.75 -38.88 8.47
CA GLY A 295 -4.63 -37.93 8.56
C GLY A 295 -4.49 -37.30 9.94
N SER A 296 -3.74 -36.21 10.02
CA SER A 296 -3.60 -35.41 11.24
C SER A 296 -3.72 -33.92 10.95
N ILE A 297 -4.48 -33.22 11.79
CA ILE A 297 -4.53 -31.75 11.83
C ILE A 297 -3.97 -31.30 13.18
N ASP A 298 -2.88 -30.53 13.21
CA ASP A 298 -2.21 -30.11 14.45
C ASP A 298 -1.85 -28.62 14.46
N ASN A 299 -2.05 -27.93 15.59
CA ASN A 299 -1.73 -26.49 15.70
C ASN A 299 -2.40 -25.61 14.62
N CYS A 300 -3.65 -25.87 14.25
CA CYS A 300 -4.37 -25.12 13.21
C CYS A 300 -5.55 -24.31 13.77
N TYR A 301 -5.96 -23.23 13.09
CA TYR A 301 -7.17 -22.48 13.51
C TYR A 301 -8.04 -21.96 12.38
N ASN A 302 -9.32 -21.78 12.71
CA ASN A 302 -10.28 -21.10 11.86
C ASN A 302 -10.81 -19.82 12.53
N ALA A 303 -10.88 -18.75 11.75
CA ALA A 303 -11.56 -17.49 12.05
C ALA A 303 -12.60 -17.13 10.97
N GLY A 304 -12.58 -17.80 9.82
CA GLY A 304 -13.53 -17.58 8.72
C GLY A 304 -14.92 -18.15 9.01
N MET A 305 -15.95 -17.55 8.41
CA MET A 305 -17.34 -18.03 8.51
C MET A 305 -17.54 -19.29 7.65
N ILE A 306 -18.28 -20.27 8.16
CA ILE A 306 -18.58 -21.53 7.48
C ILE A 306 -20.09 -21.65 7.29
N MET A 307 -20.53 -21.74 6.03
CA MET A 307 -21.93 -21.79 5.63
C MET A 307 -22.24 -22.98 4.71
N SER A 308 -23.50 -23.40 4.73
CA SER A 308 -24.05 -24.29 3.73
C SER A 308 -24.34 -23.53 2.43
N ASN A 309 -24.22 -24.24 1.31
CA ASN A 309 -24.67 -23.78 -0.01
C ASN A 309 -26.10 -24.23 -0.37
N SER A 310 -26.78 -25.02 0.47
CA SER A 310 -28.17 -25.49 0.26
C SER A 310 -29.22 -24.49 0.76
N ASP A 311 -30.30 -24.33 -0.03
CA ASP A 311 -31.42 -23.45 0.30
C ASP A 311 -32.24 -23.99 1.48
N ASP A 312 -32.28 -25.31 1.67
CA ASP A 312 -32.95 -25.99 2.79
C ASP A 312 -32.11 -26.02 4.09
N SER A 313 -30.92 -25.40 4.12
CA SER A 313 -29.96 -25.47 5.24
C SER A 313 -29.48 -26.90 5.58
N ASN A 314 -29.44 -27.79 4.58
CA ASN A 314 -28.77 -29.10 4.69
C ASN A 314 -27.26 -28.96 4.54
N GLY A 315 -26.46 -29.77 5.22
CA GLY A 315 -24.99 -29.74 5.11
C GLY A 315 -24.28 -30.30 6.34
N ILE A 316 -22.98 -30.53 6.20
CA ILE A 316 -22.07 -31.13 7.19
C ILE A 316 -20.93 -30.11 7.44
N LEU A 317 -21.06 -29.29 8.49
CA LEU A 317 -20.20 -28.11 8.70
C LEU A 317 -19.40 -28.18 10.01
N GLY A 318 -18.07 -28.06 9.94
CA GLY A 318 -17.21 -28.17 11.12
C GLY A 318 -16.16 -27.06 11.26
N GLY A 319 -16.00 -26.50 12.45
CA GLY A 319 -15.07 -25.38 12.69
C GLY A 319 -13.61 -25.63 12.28
N ILE A 320 -13.15 -26.88 12.24
CA ILE A 320 -11.82 -27.31 11.77
C ILE A 320 -11.95 -28.35 10.63
N ALA A 321 -12.78 -29.38 10.82
CA ALA A 321 -13.01 -30.43 9.81
C ALA A 321 -14.50 -30.68 9.62
N GLY A 322 -15.01 -30.78 8.39
CA GLY A 322 -16.40 -31.16 8.13
C GLY A 322 -16.69 -32.58 8.63
N GLU A 323 -16.25 -33.58 7.88
CA GLU A 323 -16.30 -35.00 8.30
C GLU A 323 -14.90 -35.62 8.47
N VAL A 324 -14.79 -36.57 9.38
CA VAL A 324 -13.63 -37.44 9.58
C VAL A 324 -14.08 -38.90 9.38
N ASN A 325 -13.45 -39.62 8.46
CA ASN A 325 -13.89 -40.97 8.07
C ASN A 325 -13.05 -42.13 8.61
N SER A 326 -11.94 -41.85 9.32
CA SER A 326 -11.06 -42.88 9.88
C SER A 326 -10.77 -42.69 11.36
N ALA A 327 -10.93 -43.79 12.12
CA ALA A 327 -10.55 -43.89 13.53
C ALA A 327 -9.03 -43.83 13.77
N GLN A 328 -8.21 -43.74 12.73
CA GLN A 328 -6.75 -43.52 12.84
C GLN A 328 -6.37 -42.03 12.76
N SER A 329 -7.34 -41.13 12.56
CA SER A 329 -7.08 -39.70 12.38
C SER A 329 -6.95 -38.97 13.71
N SER A 330 -6.20 -37.85 13.73
CA SER A 330 -6.18 -36.93 14.87
C SER A 330 -6.46 -35.47 14.51
N ILE A 331 -7.08 -34.74 15.45
CA ILE A 331 -7.20 -33.28 15.45
C ILE A 331 -6.72 -32.81 16.82
N GLU A 332 -5.59 -32.11 16.85
CA GLU A 332 -4.87 -31.76 18.08
C GLU A 332 -4.53 -30.26 18.11
N LYS A 333 -4.59 -29.63 19.29
CA LYS A 333 -4.11 -28.25 19.50
C LYS A 333 -4.72 -27.23 18.51
N CYS A 334 -5.98 -27.44 18.14
CA CYS A 334 -6.68 -26.62 17.14
C CYS A 334 -7.73 -25.73 17.79
N TYR A 335 -8.10 -24.60 17.15
CA TYR A 335 -9.26 -23.84 17.62
C TYR A 335 -10.12 -23.22 16.52
N ASN A 336 -11.41 -23.07 16.82
CA ASN A 336 -12.34 -22.33 15.97
C ASN A 336 -12.86 -21.06 16.67
N SER A 337 -12.75 -19.93 15.98
CA SER A 337 -13.33 -18.64 16.36
C SER A 337 -14.35 -18.11 15.35
N GLY A 338 -14.40 -18.69 14.15
CA GLY A 338 -15.37 -18.36 13.11
C GLY A 338 -16.76 -18.95 13.37
N GLU A 339 -17.80 -18.29 12.89
CA GLU A 339 -19.18 -18.78 12.98
C GLU A 339 -19.38 -20.00 12.08
N VAL A 340 -20.06 -21.02 12.60
CA VAL A 340 -20.48 -22.22 11.85
C VAL A 340 -22.00 -22.24 11.78
N GLN A 341 -22.55 -22.16 10.58
CA GLN A 341 -24.00 -22.18 10.36
C GLN A 341 -24.62 -23.48 10.91
N LYS A 342 -25.78 -23.36 11.57
CA LYS A 342 -26.56 -24.53 12.00
C LYS A 342 -27.30 -25.14 10.81
N THR A 343 -27.15 -26.45 10.61
CA THR A 343 -27.77 -27.24 9.52
C THR A 343 -28.63 -28.38 10.08
N GLU A 344 -29.43 -29.03 9.22
CA GLU A 344 -30.23 -30.21 9.62
C GLU A 344 -29.44 -31.54 9.64
N TYR A 345 -28.33 -31.66 8.90
CA TYR A 345 -27.61 -32.94 8.72
C TYR A 345 -26.42 -33.09 9.66
N GLY A 346 -25.61 -32.05 9.85
CA GLY A 346 -24.47 -32.07 10.76
C GLY A 346 -23.83 -30.69 10.91
N TYR A 347 -23.64 -30.23 12.14
CA TYR A 347 -22.77 -29.08 12.41
C TYR A 347 -22.03 -29.24 13.73
N GLY A 348 -20.80 -28.74 13.83
CA GLY A 348 -20.03 -28.78 15.07
C GLY A 348 -18.93 -27.74 15.16
N ALA A 349 -18.70 -27.22 16.37
CA ALA A 349 -17.73 -26.13 16.58
C ALA A 349 -16.26 -26.48 16.26
N ILE A 350 -15.92 -27.76 16.13
CA ILE A 350 -14.59 -28.26 15.72
C ILE A 350 -14.76 -29.26 14.58
N VAL A 351 -15.62 -30.26 14.77
CA VAL A 351 -15.89 -31.31 13.78
C VAL A 351 -17.38 -31.65 13.76
N SER A 352 -17.95 -31.91 12.58
CA SER A 352 -19.33 -32.40 12.48
C SER A 352 -19.37 -33.92 12.69
N GLY A 353 -18.77 -34.69 11.76
CA GLY A 353 -18.72 -36.15 11.83
C GLY A 353 -17.38 -36.67 12.38
N LEU A 354 -17.41 -37.48 13.44
CA LEU A 354 -16.22 -38.11 14.03
C LEU A 354 -16.47 -39.61 14.30
N PRO A 355 -15.57 -40.53 13.91
CA PRO A 355 -15.76 -41.96 14.05
C PRO A 355 -15.16 -42.48 15.37
N ASP A 356 -15.77 -43.54 15.92
CA ASP A 356 -15.31 -44.20 17.16
C ASP A 356 -13.82 -44.58 17.08
N GLY A 357 -13.00 -43.90 17.89
CA GLY A 357 -11.57 -44.15 18.03
C GLY A 357 -10.64 -43.08 17.45
N ALA A 358 -11.14 -42.15 16.65
CA ALA A 358 -10.36 -40.98 16.22
C ALA A 358 -9.96 -40.11 17.43
N HIS A 359 -8.79 -39.47 17.36
CA HIS A 359 -8.22 -38.75 18.50
C HIS A 359 -8.46 -37.23 18.39
N LEU A 360 -9.26 -36.69 19.31
CA LEU A 360 -9.30 -35.25 19.56
C LEU A 360 -8.64 -34.95 20.91
N ASP A 361 -7.75 -33.96 20.93
CA ASP A 361 -7.14 -33.45 22.16
C ASP A 361 -6.81 -31.96 22.06
N SER A 362 -6.93 -31.24 23.18
CA SER A 362 -6.56 -29.82 23.27
C SER A 362 -7.22 -28.95 22.18
N CYS A 363 -8.49 -29.20 21.86
CA CYS A 363 -9.26 -28.44 20.87
C CYS A 363 -10.19 -27.42 21.53
N TYR A 364 -10.24 -26.19 21.00
CA TYR A 364 -10.94 -25.06 21.61
C TYR A 364 -11.92 -24.37 20.66
N PHE A 365 -13.02 -23.81 21.17
CA PHE A 365 -13.91 -22.99 20.34
C PHE A 365 -14.52 -21.80 21.07
N TYR A 366 -14.77 -20.72 20.33
CA TYR A 366 -15.42 -19.53 20.88
C TYR A 366 -16.91 -19.77 21.14
N MET A 367 -17.34 -19.61 22.40
CA MET A 367 -18.73 -19.73 22.82
C MET A 367 -19.47 -18.38 22.72
N ALA A 368 -20.02 -18.09 21.54
CA ALA A 368 -20.89 -16.93 21.33
C ALA A 368 -22.34 -17.14 21.86
N ASP A 369 -23.00 -18.24 21.48
CA ASP A 369 -24.33 -18.65 21.98
C ASP A 369 -24.63 -20.13 21.63
N GLU A 370 -24.91 -20.99 22.62
CA GLU A 370 -25.36 -22.40 22.50
C GLU A 370 -24.95 -23.16 21.20
N ILE A 371 -23.64 -23.32 20.95
CA ILE A 371 -23.10 -24.27 19.96
C ILE A 371 -22.48 -25.45 20.71
N SER A 372 -23.00 -26.66 20.46
CA SER A 372 -22.44 -27.89 21.00
C SER A 372 -21.11 -28.23 20.33
N GLY A 373 -20.08 -28.49 21.13
CA GLY A 373 -18.80 -29.01 20.65
C GLY A 373 -18.95 -30.46 20.16
N ALA A 374 -18.68 -30.68 18.87
CA ALA A 374 -18.94 -31.89 18.08
C ALA A 374 -20.43 -32.26 17.92
N GLY A 375 -20.81 -32.59 16.69
CA GLY A 375 -22.21 -32.73 16.28
C GLY A 375 -22.51 -33.95 15.44
N ASN A 376 -22.25 -35.15 15.98
CA ASN A 376 -23.13 -36.27 15.63
C ASN A 376 -24.50 -35.97 16.26
N MET A 377 -25.41 -35.38 15.49
CA MET A 377 -26.70 -34.85 15.97
C MET A 377 -27.70 -35.94 16.37
N GLN A 378 -27.38 -36.69 17.44
CA GLN A 378 -28.34 -37.50 18.20
C GLN A 378 -28.10 -37.50 19.73
N THR A 379 -26.98 -36.99 20.26
CA THR A 379 -26.72 -36.98 21.71
C THR A 379 -26.19 -35.64 22.22
N GLU A 380 -26.70 -35.16 23.36
CA GLU A 380 -26.21 -33.97 24.09
C GLU A 380 -24.90 -34.27 24.87
N GLU A 381 -24.04 -35.16 24.35
CA GLU A 381 -22.88 -35.68 25.08
C GLU A 381 -21.60 -34.85 24.82
N THR A 382 -20.89 -34.48 25.88
CA THR A 382 -19.62 -33.76 25.79
C THR A 382 -18.51 -34.68 25.26
N VAL A 383 -17.98 -34.37 24.06
CA VAL A 383 -16.85 -35.11 23.48
C VAL A 383 -15.54 -34.73 24.20
N PRO A 384 -14.78 -35.71 24.75
CA PRO A 384 -13.48 -35.45 25.37
C PRO A 384 -12.50 -34.80 24.40
N GLY A 385 -11.66 -33.89 24.90
CA GLY A 385 -10.65 -33.17 24.10
C GLY A 385 -11.14 -31.85 23.50
N ILE A 386 -12.45 -31.57 23.48
CA ILE A 386 -13.01 -30.28 23.05
C ILE A 386 -13.42 -29.43 24.26
N THR A 387 -13.04 -28.15 24.27
CA THR A 387 -13.42 -27.17 25.31
C THR A 387 -13.96 -25.89 24.68
N GLY A 388 -15.19 -25.52 25.00
CA GLY A 388 -15.70 -24.19 24.68
C GLY A 388 -15.11 -23.14 25.62
N LEU A 389 -14.66 -22.02 25.08
CA LEU A 389 -14.09 -20.89 25.81
C LEU A 389 -14.91 -19.63 25.58
N THR A 390 -15.11 -18.83 26.63
CA THR A 390 -15.63 -17.46 26.49
C THR A 390 -14.61 -16.57 25.79
N GLU A 391 -15.04 -15.38 25.31
CA GLU A 391 -14.16 -14.43 24.63
C GLU A 391 -12.91 -14.08 25.47
N LEU A 392 -13.09 -13.87 26.78
CA LEU A 392 -12.00 -13.57 27.71
C LEU A 392 -11.02 -14.73 27.88
N GLU A 393 -11.52 -15.97 27.82
CA GLU A 393 -10.70 -17.18 27.90
C GLU A 393 -9.96 -17.43 26.58
N MET A 394 -10.62 -17.20 25.43
CA MET A 394 -9.98 -17.20 24.10
C MET A 394 -8.84 -16.18 24.01
N ARG A 395 -8.87 -15.11 24.82
CA ARG A 395 -7.82 -14.07 24.91
C ARG A 395 -6.72 -14.37 25.94
N SER A 396 -6.66 -15.59 26.47
CA SER A 396 -5.72 -15.97 27.53
C SER A 396 -4.97 -17.25 27.14
N ALA A 397 -3.65 -17.15 26.93
CA ALA A 397 -2.78 -18.30 26.67
C ALA A 397 -2.91 -19.42 27.71
N GLY A 398 -3.21 -19.08 28.98
CA GLY A 398 -3.43 -20.05 30.05
C GLY A 398 -4.71 -20.89 29.92
N SER A 399 -5.60 -20.56 28.98
CA SER A 399 -6.83 -21.31 28.68
C SER A 399 -6.58 -22.46 27.69
N PHE A 400 -5.54 -22.33 26.86
CA PHE A 400 -5.20 -23.28 25.80
C PHE A 400 -4.14 -24.25 26.30
N ALA A 401 -4.57 -25.24 27.09
CA ALA A 401 -3.68 -26.33 27.47
C ALA A 401 -3.17 -27.08 26.22
N GLY A 402 -1.91 -27.49 26.24
CA GLY A 402 -1.27 -28.18 25.12
C GLY A 402 -0.64 -27.27 24.05
N PHE A 403 -1.02 -26.00 23.96
CA PHE A 403 -0.46 -25.04 22.99
C PHE A 403 0.94 -24.55 23.41
N ASP A 404 1.85 -24.42 22.43
CA ASP A 404 3.18 -23.83 22.62
C ASP A 404 3.17 -22.34 22.27
N PHE A 405 3.07 -21.48 23.29
CA PHE A 405 3.17 -20.02 23.18
C PHE A 405 4.60 -19.46 23.28
N GLU A 406 5.63 -20.33 23.29
CA GLU A 406 7.04 -19.91 23.20
C GLU A 406 7.52 -19.92 21.75
N ASN A 407 7.02 -20.85 20.91
CA ASN A 407 7.53 -21.08 19.55
C ASN A 407 6.46 -21.03 18.45
N ILE A 408 5.26 -21.61 18.67
CA ILE A 408 4.26 -21.81 17.61
C ILE A 408 3.20 -20.72 17.64
N TRP A 409 2.66 -20.42 18.82
CA TRP A 409 1.55 -19.48 19.01
C TRP A 409 2.00 -18.18 19.65
N SER A 410 1.34 -17.08 19.28
CA SER A 410 1.52 -15.75 19.84
C SER A 410 0.16 -15.15 20.20
N ILE A 411 0.14 -14.17 21.11
CA ILE A 411 -1.08 -13.45 21.48
C ILE A 411 -0.75 -11.99 21.84
N ASP A 412 -1.31 -11.03 21.10
CA ASP A 412 -1.08 -9.61 21.37
C ASP A 412 -2.03 -9.10 22.46
N SER A 413 -1.51 -9.02 23.68
CA SER A 413 -2.21 -8.46 24.84
C SER A 413 -2.47 -6.94 24.76
N SER A 414 -1.98 -6.24 23.73
CA SER A 414 -2.16 -4.79 23.54
C SER A 414 -3.29 -4.42 22.57
N ALA A 415 -3.71 -5.33 21.70
CA ALA A 415 -4.78 -5.12 20.72
C ALA A 415 -6.18 -5.42 21.31
N VAL A 416 -7.17 -4.61 20.92
CA VAL A 416 -8.55 -4.74 21.45
C VAL A 416 -9.22 -6.04 20.98
N TYR A 417 -8.80 -6.65 19.87
CA TYR A 417 -9.40 -7.86 19.30
C TYR A 417 -8.36 -8.83 18.70
N GLN A 418 -7.51 -9.45 19.54
CA GLN A 418 -6.67 -10.57 19.11
C GLN A 418 -6.86 -11.83 19.97
N MET A 419 -7.05 -12.95 19.27
CA MET A 419 -6.99 -14.33 19.78
C MET A 419 -5.60 -14.91 19.43
N PRO A 420 -5.21 -16.10 19.94
CA PRO A 420 -3.95 -16.75 19.56
C PRO A 420 -3.76 -16.86 18.04
N TYR A 421 -2.62 -16.42 17.54
CA TYR A 421 -2.27 -16.52 16.11
C TYR A 421 -0.93 -17.22 15.96
N LEU A 422 -0.63 -17.72 14.76
CA LEU A 422 0.61 -18.46 14.51
C LEU A 422 1.79 -17.50 14.38
N SER A 423 2.89 -17.76 15.08
CA SER A 423 3.99 -16.79 15.30
C SER A 423 4.73 -16.39 14.02
N TYR A 424 4.69 -17.21 12.96
CA TYR A 424 5.24 -16.83 11.66
C TYR A 424 4.43 -15.73 10.96
N GLN A 425 3.21 -15.43 11.40
CA GLN A 425 2.35 -14.43 10.76
C GLN A 425 2.85 -12.99 10.90
N THR A 426 3.83 -12.73 11.79
CA THR A 426 4.45 -11.41 11.97
C THR A 426 5.67 -11.14 11.08
N ALA A 427 6.02 -12.04 10.15
CA ALA A 427 7.13 -11.83 9.22
C ALA A 427 6.67 -11.16 7.91
N MET A 428 7.04 -9.88 7.70
CA MET A 428 6.99 -9.24 6.38
C MET A 428 8.03 -9.88 5.44
N PRO A 429 7.81 -9.87 4.10
CA PRO A 429 8.78 -10.37 3.13
C PRO A 429 10.12 -9.63 3.25
N SER A 430 11.22 -10.35 3.01
CA SER A 430 12.57 -9.79 3.14
C SER A 430 12.94 -8.84 2.00
N VAL A 431 13.61 -7.73 2.32
CA VAL A 431 14.01 -6.71 1.35
C VAL A 431 15.47 -6.92 0.91
N PRO A 432 15.78 -7.06 -0.40
CA PRO A 432 17.17 -7.15 -0.86
C PRO A 432 17.92 -5.82 -0.67
N ILE A 433 19.06 -5.82 0.04
CA ILE A 433 19.86 -4.60 0.30
C ILE A 433 20.40 -3.95 -0.98
N GLN A 434 20.40 -4.69 -2.10
CA GLN A 434 20.76 -4.21 -3.43
C GLN A 434 19.80 -3.14 -3.96
N THR A 435 18.50 -3.18 -3.60
CA THR A 435 17.50 -2.18 -4.03
C THR A 435 17.59 -0.87 -3.24
N CYS A 436 18.08 -0.93 -2.00
CA CYS A 436 18.25 0.24 -1.12
C CYS A 436 19.24 1.25 -1.72
N PHE A 437 18.91 2.54 -1.70
CA PHE A 437 19.80 3.60 -2.20
C PHE A 437 20.92 3.90 -1.20
N VAL A 438 22.10 4.23 -1.69
CA VAL A 438 23.26 4.62 -0.87
C VAL A 438 23.71 6.00 -1.32
N GLU A 439 23.83 6.93 -0.38
CA GLU A 439 24.24 8.31 -0.69
C GLU A 439 25.68 8.36 -1.24
N ARG A 440 25.92 9.27 -2.18
CA ARG A 440 27.21 9.36 -2.89
C ARG A 440 28.32 9.84 -1.95
N ILE A 441 29.34 9.00 -1.78
CA ILE A 441 30.57 9.36 -1.07
C ILE A 441 31.41 10.32 -1.94
N GLY A 442 31.93 11.38 -1.33
CA GLY A 442 32.85 12.35 -1.98
C GLY A 442 34.30 11.87 -2.05
N ASP A 443 35.16 12.68 -2.66
CA ASP A 443 36.61 12.44 -2.68
C ASP A 443 37.23 12.85 -1.32
N ILE A 444 38.16 12.05 -0.79
CA ILE A 444 38.73 12.23 0.56
C ILE A 444 40.26 12.35 0.49
N GLU A 445 40.86 13.28 1.24
CA GLU A 445 42.33 13.46 1.20
C GLU A 445 43.11 12.37 1.94
N TYR A 446 44.27 12.02 1.40
CA TYR A 446 45.23 11.10 1.97
C TYR A 446 45.72 11.57 3.34
N THR A 447 45.63 10.70 4.35
CA THR A 447 46.02 11.02 5.74
C THR A 447 47.27 10.29 6.22
N GLY A 448 47.79 9.34 5.42
CA GLY A 448 48.79 8.35 5.84
C GLY A 448 48.22 7.18 6.66
N MET A 449 46.91 7.14 6.91
CA MET A 449 46.18 6.09 7.63
C MET A 449 45.01 5.57 6.80
N GLU A 450 44.38 4.47 7.25
CA GLU A 450 43.15 3.94 6.65
C GLU A 450 41.97 4.92 6.84
N ILE A 451 41.09 4.98 5.85
CA ILE A 451 39.99 5.95 5.72
C ILE A 451 38.67 5.18 5.68
N SER A 452 37.77 5.50 6.61
CA SER A 452 36.44 4.88 6.71
C SER A 452 35.38 5.99 6.75
N PRO A 453 34.82 6.38 5.58
CA PRO A 453 33.78 7.42 5.53
C PRO A 453 32.42 6.91 5.98
N ASP A 454 31.74 7.66 6.85
CA ASP A 454 30.35 7.41 7.22
C ASP A 454 29.46 7.38 5.96
N ILE A 455 28.56 6.40 5.88
CA ILE A 455 27.61 6.26 4.76
C ILE A 455 26.16 6.29 5.25
N LYS A 456 25.26 6.71 4.37
CA LYS A 456 23.81 6.69 4.60
C LYS A 456 23.14 5.75 3.60
N VAL A 457 22.41 4.77 4.12
CA VAL A 457 21.61 3.81 3.35
C VAL A 457 20.13 4.11 3.58
N VAL A 458 19.32 4.11 2.52
CA VAL A 458 17.89 4.42 2.57
C VAL A 458 17.06 3.45 1.75
N ASN A 459 15.86 3.11 2.24
CA ASN A 459 14.87 2.32 1.52
C ASN A 459 13.63 3.20 1.26
N GLY A 460 13.44 3.64 0.02
CA GLY A 460 12.43 4.66 -0.31
C GLY A 460 12.66 5.96 0.46
N SER A 461 11.82 6.23 1.46
CA SER A 461 11.92 7.40 2.35
C SER A 461 12.55 7.10 3.73
N GLU A 462 12.74 5.83 4.07
CA GLU A 462 13.28 5.37 5.35
C GLU A 462 14.81 5.42 5.37
N VAL A 463 15.41 5.84 6.49
CA VAL A 463 16.86 5.83 6.70
C VAL A 463 17.22 4.64 7.57
N LEU A 464 18.07 3.74 7.06
CA LEU A 464 18.44 2.50 7.73
C LEU A 464 19.57 2.73 8.76
N THR A 465 19.62 1.89 9.79
CA THR A 465 20.53 2.01 10.94
C THR A 465 21.66 0.98 10.89
N GLU A 466 22.91 1.45 10.85
CA GLU A 466 24.10 0.59 10.94
C GLU A 466 24.14 -0.18 12.27
N GLY A 467 24.44 -1.48 12.19
CA GLY A 467 24.45 -2.42 13.31
C GLY A 467 23.10 -3.11 13.56
N GLU A 468 21.98 -2.47 13.21
CA GLU A 468 20.63 -3.03 13.34
C GLU A 468 20.13 -3.59 12.00
N ASP A 469 20.10 -2.76 10.95
CA ASP A 469 19.59 -3.09 9.62
C ASP A 469 20.67 -3.59 8.64
N TYR A 470 21.94 -3.21 8.86
CA TYR A 470 23.08 -3.64 8.05
C TYR A 470 24.42 -3.51 8.78
N ASP A 471 25.46 -4.24 8.34
CA ASP A 471 26.85 -4.08 8.77
C ASP A 471 27.72 -3.52 7.61
N ILE A 472 28.82 -2.83 7.93
CA ILE A 472 29.77 -2.28 6.95
C ILE A 472 31.18 -2.91 7.08
N ALA A 473 31.87 -3.08 5.95
CA ALA A 473 33.32 -3.28 5.87
C ALA A 473 33.98 -2.41 4.77
N TYR A 474 35.26 -2.06 4.95
CA TYR A 474 36.04 -1.25 4.00
C TYR A 474 37.25 -2.03 3.44
N SER A 475 37.63 -1.76 2.19
CA SER A 475 38.90 -2.23 1.60
C SER A 475 39.53 -1.19 0.66
N ASP A 476 40.80 -1.38 0.32
CA ASP A 476 41.58 -0.51 -0.58
C ASP A 476 41.58 0.98 -0.18
N ASN A 477 41.46 1.23 1.13
CA ASN A 477 41.01 2.50 1.71
C ASN A 477 42.13 3.29 2.40
N LYS A 478 43.38 3.19 1.94
CA LYS A 478 44.54 3.83 2.61
C LYS A 478 45.35 4.74 1.70
N ASP A 479 45.87 4.18 0.60
CA ASP A 479 46.66 4.92 -0.37
C ASP A 479 45.77 5.51 -1.47
N ILE A 480 46.32 6.43 -2.27
CA ILE A 480 45.59 7.17 -3.29
C ILE A 480 45.05 6.21 -4.37
N GLY A 481 43.76 6.29 -4.66
CA GLY A 481 43.07 5.33 -5.51
C GLY A 481 41.57 5.31 -5.26
N THR A 482 40.93 4.17 -5.57
CA THR A 482 39.50 3.95 -5.34
C THR A 482 39.29 2.96 -4.20
N GLY A 483 38.86 3.47 -3.05
CA GLY A 483 38.45 2.65 -1.90
C GLY A 483 37.06 2.04 -2.10
N ILE A 484 36.80 0.97 -1.38
CA ILE A 484 35.58 0.16 -1.51
C ILE A 484 34.88 0.06 -0.15
N VAL A 485 33.56 0.20 -0.16
CA VAL A 485 32.66 -0.04 0.98
C VAL A 485 31.74 -1.22 0.63
N THR A 486 31.66 -2.20 1.52
CA THR A 486 30.76 -3.35 1.41
C THR A 486 29.71 -3.27 2.52
N ILE A 487 28.44 -3.31 2.13
CA ILE A 487 27.27 -3.23 3.00
C ILE A 487 26.63 -4.63 3.01
N THR A 488 26.32 -5.17 4.18
CA THR A 488 25.68 -6.48 4.36
C THR A 488 24.37 -6.33 5.13
N GLY A 489 23.24 -6.73 4.54
CA GLY A 489 21.93 -6.60 5.16
C GLY A 489 21.73 -7.50 6.39
N LYS A 490 20.93 -7.03 7.36
CA LYS A 490 20.54 -7.70 8.60
C LYS A 490 19.03 -7.59 8.83
N GLY A 491 18.50 -8.36 9.77
CA GLY A 491 17.06 -8.36 10.07
C GLY A 491 16.25 -8.78 8.85
N ILE A 492 15.29 -7.95 8.43
CA ILE A 492 14.52 -8.15 7.19
C ILE A 492 15.32 -7.86 5.91
N TYR A 493 16.42 -7.11 6.01
CA TYR A 493 17.27 -6.75 4.88
C TYR A 493 18.28 -7.88 4.58
N LYS A 494 18.41 -8.30 3.32
CA LYS A 494 19.24 -9.48 2.93
C LYS A 494 20.23 -9.14 1.81
N GLY A 495 21.33 -9.89 1.74
CA GLY A 495 22.33 -9.79 0.66
C GLY A 495 23.47 -8.81 0.95
N THR A 496 24.21 -8.43 -0.10
CA THR A 496 25.35 -7.50 0.00
C THR A 496 25.36 -6.49 -1.16
N LYS A 497 25.79 -5.26 -0.88
CA LYS A 497 25.94 -4.18 -1.86
C LYS A 497 27.32 -3.52 -1.73
N THR A 498 27.94 -3.19 -2.86
CA THR A 498 29.29 -2.60 -2.89
C THR A 498 29.27 -1.20 -3.50
N VAL A 499 29.90 -0.24 -2.83
CA VAL A 499 29.99 1.17 -3.23
C VAL A 499 31.46 1.60 -3.26
N LYS A 500 31.82 2.56 -4.12
CA LYS A 500 33.21 3.01 -4.35
C LYS A 500 33.37 4.50 -4.02
N PHE A 501 34.52 4.88 -3.49
CA PHE A 501 34.91 6.27 -3.21
C PHE A 501 36.37 6.52 -3.60
N ASN A 502 36.80 7.77 -3.74
CA ASN A 502 38.16 8.11 -4.14
C ASN A 502 38.98 8.68 -2.98
N ILE A 503 40.25 8.29 -2.92
CA ILE A 503 41.27 8.89 -2.03
C ILE A 503 42.21 9.72 -2.90
N VAL A 504 42.38 11.00 -2.58
CA VAL A 504 43.12 12.02 -3.35
C VAL A 504 44.35 12.55 -2.57
N PRO A 505 45.41 13.08 -3.23
CA PRO A 505 46.70 13.38 -2.56
C PRO A 505 46.63 14.49 -1.51
N ALA A 506 47.55 14.52 -0.53
CA ALA A 506 47.59 15.50 0.56
C ALA A 506 48.39 16.78 0.22
N ASP A 507 47.99 17.97 0.68
CA ASP A 507 48.70 19.23 0.37
C ASP A 507 49.96 19.48 1.23
N ILE A 508 51.09 19.75 0.58
CA ILE A 508 52.39 20.11 1.18
C ILE A 508 52.45 21.57 1.70
N SER A 509 51.53 22.44 1.30
CA SER A 509 51.58 23.91 1.50
C SER A 509 51.73 24.38 2.96
N SER A 510 51.44 23.53 3.94
CA SER A 510 51.58 23.82 5.38
C SER A 510 52.95 23.45 5.98
N ARG A 511 53.84 22.79 5.24
CA ARG A 511 55.14 22.31 5.73
C ARG A 511 56.19 23.43 5.79
N LYS A 512 57.15 23.29 6.71
CA LYS A 512 58.20 24.28 7.01
C LYS A 512 59.38 24.18 6.04
N VAL A 513 59.90 25.32 5.57
CA VAL A 513 60.93 25.43 4.50
C VAL A 513 62.03 26.45 4.89
N THR A 514 63.27 26.27 4.41
CA THR A 514 64.45 27.15 4.67
C THR A 514 65.27 27.39 3.39
N LEU A 515 65.92 28.56 3.22
CA LEU A 515 66.78 28.95 2.06
C LEU A 515 68.21 29.36 2.46
N SER A 516 69.15 29.48 1.49
CA SER A 516 70.55 29.84 1.73
C SER A 516 70.93 31.35 1.64
N TYR A 517 70.25 32.22 0.87
CA TYR A 517 70.46 33.68 0.85
C TYR A 517 69.24 34.48 0.36
N TYR A 518 69.30 35.85 0.44
CA TYR A 518 68.10 36.70 0.34
C TYR A 518 68.13 38.04 -0.51
N SER A 519 69.18 38.52 -1.25
CA SER A 519 69.10 39.77 -2.10
C SER A 519 70.26 40.12 -3.10
N VAL A 520 70.03 40.84 -4.24
CA VAL A 520 70.97 41.32 -5.33
C VAL A 520 70.46 42.56 -6.18
N ILE A 521 70.90 42.84 -7.44
CA ILE A 521 70.56 44.03 -8.32
C ILE A 521 70.42 43.61 -9.82
N TYR A 522 69.54 44.25 -10.63
CA TYR A 522 69.27 43.89 -12.04
C TYR A 522 70.35 44.32 -13.03
N ASP A 523 70.74 43.40 -13.93
CA ASP A 523 71.75 43.59 -14.97
C ASP A 523 71.31 43.17 -16.39
N GLN A 524 70.04 42.78 -16.56
CA GLN A 524 69.46 42.22 -17.80
C GLN A 524 70.13 40.94 -18.32
N ASN A 525 71.00 40.25 -17.56
CA ASN A 525 71.84 39.18 -18.09
C ASN A 525 72.10 37.94 -17.19
N THR A 526 71.78 37.92 -15.89
CA THR A 526 72.12 36.76 -15.01
C THR A 526 70.99 36.25 -14.08
N TYR A 527 70.86 34.93 -13.91
CA TYR A 527 69.90 34.27 -13.00
C TYR A 527 70.53 33.86 -11.65
N HIS A 528 69.74 33.82 -10.56
CA HIS A 528 70.21 33.60 -9.16
C HIS A 528 69.46 32.47 -8.42
N GLU A 529 70.13 31.48 -7.80
CA GLU A 529 69.44 30.32 -7.17
C GLU A 529 70.00 29.98 -5.76
N PRO A 530 69.18 30.01 -4.68
CA PRO A 530 69.57 29.58 -3.31
C PRO A 530 68.97 28.22 -2.80
N ASP A 531 69.83 27.27 -2.41
CA ASP A 531 69.49 25.91 -1.88
C ASP A 531 68.33 25.83 -0.85
N VAL A 532 67.58 24.71 -0.83
CA VAL A 532 66.30 24.53 -0.10
C VAL A 532 66.26 23.27 0.81
N THR A 533 65.41 23.25 1.85
CA THR A 533 65.07 22.04 2.65
C THR A 533 63.66 22.12 3.26
N VAL A 534 62.91 21.00 3.28
CA VAL A 534 61.53 20.87 3.84
C VAL A 534 61.46 19.90 5.03
N GLU A 535 60.66 20.21 6.05
CA GLU A 535 60.53 19.41 7.28
C GLU A 535 59.72 18.11 7.11
N GLY A 536 60.38 16.97 7.34
CA GLY A 536 59.75 15.64 7.45
C GLY A 536 59.46 14.92 6.13
N LEU A 537 59.96 15.43 5.01
CA LEU A 537 59.74 14.92 3.65
C LEU A 537 61.07 14.83 2.88
N THR A 538 61.12 13.99 1.84
CA THR A 538 62.33 13.71 1.05
C THR A 538 62.26 14.32 -0.36
N GLU A 539 63.25 15.13 -0.74
CA GLU A 539 63.32 15.69 -2.10
C GLU A 539 63.63 14.59 -3.12
N GLY A 540 62.85 14.55 -4.21
CA GLY A 540 62.89 13.52 -5.24
C GLY A 540 61.87 12.39 -5.05
N GLU A 541 61.35 12.18 -3.83
CA GLU A 541 60.31 11.18 -3.53
C GLU A 541 58.98 11.82 -3.13
N ASP A 542 58.99 12.83 -2.25
CA ASP A 542 57.80 13.53 -1.76
C ASP A 542 57.63 14.94 -2.37
N TYR A 543 58.72 15.60 -2.81
CA TYR A 543 58.67 16.93 -3.45
C TYR A 543 59.85 17.20 -4.40
N ARG A 544 59.76 18.30 -5.17
CA ARG A 544 60.80 18.84 -6.07
C ARG A 544 60.84 20.38 -6.02
N VAL A 545 61.97 21.00 -6.36
CA VAL A 545 62.18 22.46 -6.25
C VAL A 545 62.42 23.16 -7.60
N THR A 546 61.94 24.40 -7.75
CA THR A 546 62.12 25.29 -8.92
C THR A 546 62.26 26.76 -8.51
N TYR A 547 63.06 27.56 -9.23
CA TYR A 547 63.30 28.99 -8.94
C TYR A 547 62.52 29.91 -9.91
N ARG A 548 62.16 31.12 -9.48
CA ARG A 548 61.44 32.13 -10.28
C ARG A 548 61.85 33.56 -9.94
N ASN A 549 61.56 34.50 -10.86
CA ASN A 549 61.78 35.95 -10.75
C ASN A 549 63.21 36.32 -10.32
N ASN A 550 64.16 35.41 -10.55
CA ASN A 550 65.51 35.46 -10.05
C ASN A 550 66.49 36.13 -11.03
N PHE A 551 65.98 37.11 -11.77
CA PHE A 551 66.66 37.80 -12.86
C PHE A 551 66.30 39.28 -12.84
N GLU A 552 65.01 39.62 -12.91
CA GLU A 552 64.45 40.99 -13.00
C GLU A 552 64.41 41.72 -11.64
N ALA A 553 64.24 43.04 -11.66
CA ALA A 553 64.38 43.89 -10.48
C ALA A 553 63.22 43.83 -9.46
N GLY A 554 63.17 42.79 -8.65
CA GLY A 554 62.29 42.75 -7.48
C GLY A 554 62.43 41.49 -6.64
N THR A 555 61.34 41.12 -5.97
CA THR A 555 61.30 39.97 -5.09
C THR A 555 61.30 38.63 -5.89
N ALA A 556 62.49 38.05 -6.08
CA ALA A 556 62.70 36.69 -6.56
C ALA A 556 62.13 35.60 -5.61
N SER A 557 61.92 34.38 -6.10
CA SER A 557 61.30 33.30 -5.30
C SER A 557 61.75 31.88 -5.64
N VAL A 558 61.46 30.97 -4.72
CA VAL A 558 61.75 29.54 -4.78
C VAL A 558 60.48 28.76 -4.45
N GLU A 559 60.13 27.82 -5.31
CA GLU A 559 58.88 27.07 -5.34
C GLU A 559 59.14 25.58 -5.12
N ILE A 560 58.43 24.98 -4.17
CA ILE A 560 58.57 23.61 -3.69
C ILE A 560 57.26 22.89 -3.99
N ASN A 561 57.29 21.87 -4.85
CA ASN A 561 56.11 21.17 -5.37
C ASN A 561 56.03 19.73 -4.86
N GLY A 562 54.92 19.34 -4.25
CA GLY A 562 54.67 17.95 -3.82
C GLY A 562 54.53 16.98 -5.01
N ILE A 563 54.94 15.74 -4.80
CA ILE A 563 54.81 14.62 -5.76
C ILE A 563 54.43 13.31 -5.03
N GLY A 564 54.02 12.29 -5.76
CA GLY A 564 53.64 10.99 -5.19
C GLY A 564 52.34 11.08 -4.38
N ASN A 565 52.40 10.77 -3.09
CA ASN A 565 51.23 10.86 -2.20
C ASN A 565 50.87 12.30 -1.78
N TYR A 566 51.68 13.28 -2.19
CA TYR A 566 51.48 14.69 -1.90
C TYR A 566 51.24 15.52 -3.17
N ARG A 567 50.43 16.57 -3.02
CA ARG A 567 50.12 17.59 -4.03
C ARG A 567 50.42 18.98 -3.48
N GLY A 568 50.17 20.00 -4.31
CA GLY A 568 50.28 21.40 -3.92
C GLY A 568 51.72 21.89 -3.82
N THR A 569 51.86 23.14 -3.39
CA THR A 569 53.06 23.94 -3.65
C THR A 569 53.32 24.93 -2.51
N ARG A 570 54.60 25.17 -2.17
CA ARG A 570 55.04 26.14 -1.17
C ARG A 570 56.11 27.06 -1.74
N THR A 571 56.04 28.37 -1.45
CA THR A 571 56.96 29.38 -2.01
C THR A 571 57.64 30.22 -0.92
N VAL A 572 58.91 30.57 -1.13
CA VAL A 572 59.77 31.42 -0.26
C VAL A 572 60.57 32.42 -1.12
N THR A 573 60.94 33.60 -0.62
CA THR A 573 61.40 34.75 -1.44
C THR A 573 62.80 35.34 -1.11
N PHE A 574 63.38 36.12 -2.04
CA PHE A 574 64.62 36.94 -1.97
C PHE A 574 64.53 38.18 -2.93
N GLU A 575 65.50 39.12 -3.05
CA GLU A 575 65.31 40.48 -3.68
C GLU A 575 66.30 40.93 -4.82
N ILE A 576 65.94 41.91 -5.70
CA ILE A 576 66.68 42.51 -6.89
C ILE A 576 66.22 44.01 -7.19
N MET A 577 66.84 44.87 -8.07
CA MET A 577 66.63 46.40 -8.16
C MET A 577 66.79 47.17 -9.57
N PRO A 578 66.11 48.35 -9.92
CA PRO A 578 65.55 48.78 -11.29
C PRO A 578 65.88 50.17 -12.07
N ALA A 579 65.15 50.61 -13.17
CA ALA A 579 65.43 51.77 -14.17
C ALA A 579 64.28 52.74 -14.80
N ASP A 580 64.14 53.07 -16.15
CA ASP A 580 63.30 54.18 -16.84
C ASP A 580 62.64 53.91 -18.26
N ILE A 581 61.43 54.46 -18.64
CA ILE A 581 60.69 54.26 -19.95
C ILE A 581 60.79 55.39 -21.01
N SER A 582 60.97 56.66 -20.67
CA SER A 582 60.67 57.77 -21.63
C SER A 582 61.63 57.84 -22.83
N ASN A 583 62.74 57.12 -22.73
CA ASN A 583 63.81 57.03 -23.73
C ASN A 583 63.72 55.76 -24.60
N VAL A 584 62.68 54.94 -24.43
CA VAL A 584 62.44 53.66 -25.10
C VAL A 584 61.65 53.84 -26.41
N ARG A 585 62.04 53.16 -27.51
CA ARG A 585 61.62 53.54 -28.88
C ARG A 585 60.60 52.65 -29.60
N ASN A 586 60.38 51.41 -29.19
CA ASN A 586 59.48 50.48 -29.88
C ASN A 586 58.46 49.83 -28.92
N MET A 587 57.49 50.62 -28.41
CA MET A 587 56.56 50.18 -27.36
C MET A 587 55.11 49.94 -27.84
N HIS A 588 54.50 48.80 -27.49
CA HIS A 588 53.10 48.44 -27.78
C HIS A 588 52.34 48.07 -26.48
N ILE A 589 51.02 48.29 -26.43
CA ILE A 589 50.17 48.03 -25.24
C ILE A 589 48.83 47.43 -25.67
N TRP A 590 48.37 46.36 -25.00
CA TRP A 590 47.06 45.73 -25.17
C TRP A 590 46.55 45.15 -23.83
N LEU A 591 45.29 44.71 -23.77
CA LEU A 591 44.67 44.16 -22.54
C LEU A 591 44.58 42.64 -22.57
N GLN A 592 44.58 42.03 -21.39
CA GLN A 592 44.34 40.60 -21.18
C GLN A 592 42.99 40.13 -21.70
N TYR A 593 41.96 40.96 -21.52
CA TYR A 593 40.66 40.77 -22.10
C TYR A 593 40.07 42.13 -22.49
N GLU A 594 39.37 42.14 -23.62
CA GLU A 594 38.56 43.30 -24.04
C GLU A 594 37.15 43.25 -23.43
N SER A 595 36.73 42.11 -22.86
CA SER A 595 35.52 41.99 -22.03
C SER A 595 35.62 40.94 -20.91
N THR A 596 34.92 41.15 -19.79
CA THR A 596 34.79 40.16 -18.69
C THR A 596 33.36 40.15 -18.13
N GLU A 597 33.05 39.27 -17.17
CA GLU A 597 31.73 39.18 -16.53
C GLU A 597 31.73 39.84 -15.14
N PHE A 598 30.63 40.49 -14.77
CA PHE A 598 30.43 41.14 -13.48
C PHE A 598 30.53 40.16 -12.30
N ASP A 599 31.20 40.55 -11.22
CA ASP A 599 31.23 39.80 -9.95
C ASP A 599 31.05 40.69 -8.71
N GLY A 600 30.81 41.99 -8.90
CA GLY A 600 30.75 42.99 -7.84
C GLY A 600 32.10 43.59 -7.42
N THR A 601 33.20 43.14 -8.01
CA THR A 601 34.55 43.67 -7.74
C THR A 601 35.06 44.59 -8.86
N PRO A 602 36.00 45.50 -8.58
CA PRO A 602 36.66 46.29 -9.63
C PRO A 602 37.50 45.40 -10.55
N LYS A 603 37.17 45.42 -11.84
CA LYS A 603 37.86 44.67 -12.89
C LYS A 603 39.12 45.39 -13.32
N THR A 604 40.24 44.68 -13.26
CA THR A 604 41.56 45.19 -13.62
C THR A 604 42.23 44.20 -14.57
N PRO A 605 41.85 44.17 -15.87
CA PRO A 605 42.55 43.33 -16.84
C PRO A 605 44.04 43.64 -16.83
N ASP A 606 44.87 42.60 -16.82
CA ASP A 606 46.31 42.78 -16.93
C ASP A 606 46.61 43.54 -18.22
N VAL A 607 47.46 44.56 -18.12
CA VAL A 607 47.82 45.40 -19.26
C VAL A 607 49.16 44.94 -19.81
N TYR A 608 49.14 44.19 -20.91
CA TYR A 608 50.36 43.71 -21.52
C TYR A 608 51.06 44.80 -22.31
N ILE A 609 52.37 44.87 -22.15
CA ILE A 609 53.22 45.88 -22.78
C ILE A 609 54.41 45.17 -23.40
N SER A 610 54.86 45.60 -24.57
CA SER A 610 56.12 45.12 -25.16
C SER A 610 57.01 46.27 -25.60
N VAL A 611 58.32 46.07 -25.52
CA VAL A 611 59.40 47.00 -25.83
C VAL A 611 60.44 46.27 -26.70
N ASP A 612 60.72 46.80 -27.89
CA ASP A 612 61.73 46.27 -28.82
C ASP A 612 61.56 44.77 -29.19
N GLY A 613 60.36 44.22 -28.97
CA GLY A 613 60.01 42.82 -29.21
C GLY A 613 59.97 41.93 -27.96
N PHE A 614 60.42 42.42 -26.81
CA PHE A 614 60.32 41.75 -25.51
C PHE A 614 59.10 42.25 -24.72
N ILE A 615 58.41 41.39 -23.99
CA ILE A 615 57.23 41.77 -23.18
C ILE A 615 57.71 42.28 -21.83
N LEU A 616 57.23 43.45 -21.40
CA LEU A 616 57.38 43.96 -20.05
C LEU A 616 56.35 43.28 -19.15
N THR A 617 56.82 42.35 -18.33
CA THR A 617 56.05 41.64 -17.30
C THR A 617 55.82 42.48 -16.06
N GLU A 618 56.81 43.28 -15.68
CA GLU A 618 56.79 44.19 -14.53
C GLU A 618 57.29 45.57 -14.99
N GLY A 619 57.34 46.56 -14.09
CA GLY A 619 57.77 47.92 -14.45
C GLY A 619 56.65 48.94 -14.69
N TYR A 620 55.42 48.71 -14.23
CA TYR A 620 54.30 49.65 -14.27
C TYR A 620 53.14 49.36 -13.29
N GLU A 621 52.51 50.42 -12.81
CA GLU A 621 51.19 50.42 -12.16
C GLU A 621 50.07 50.64 -13.17
N CYS A 622 48.84 50.23 -12.85
CA CYS A 622 47.65 50.56 -13.63
C CYS A 622 46.51 51.06 -12.74
N THR A 623 45.88 52.18 -13.10
CA THR A 623 44.69 52.75 -12.44
C THR A 623 43.47 52.67 -13.35
N TYR A 624 42.33 52.23 -12.82
CA TYR A 624 41.15 51.89 -13.63
C TYR A 624 39.95 52.79 -13.29
N SER A 625 39.02 52.94 -14.22
CA SER A 625 37.80 53.77 -14.05
C SER A 625 36.58 53.13 -14.70
N ASP A 626 35.41 53.39 -14.12
CA ASP A 626 34.10 52.80 -14.47
C ASP A 626 34.07 51.25 -14.47
N ASN A 627 34.99 50.64 -13.72
CA ASN A 627 35.36 49.24 -13.84
C ASN A 627 34.66 48.26 -12.89
N ILE A 628 33.50 48.60 -12.32
CA ILE A 628 32.78 47.73 -11.37
C ILE A 628 31.49 47.18 -11.98
N ASN A 629 30.62 48.05 -12.50
CA ASN A 629 29.30 47.67 -13.02
C ASN A 629 29.39 47.22 -14.49
N ALA A 630 28.36 46.52 -14.98
CA ALA A 630 28.29 46.14 -16.37
C ALA A 630 28.19 47.39 -17.29
N GLY A 631 29.03 47.47 -18.31
CA GLY A 631 29.25 48.64 -19.17
C GLY A 631 30.70 48.76 -19.65
N ASN A 632 31.07 49.91 -20.22
CA ASN A 632 32.42 50.18 -20.70
C ASN A 632 33.29 50.84 -19.62
N ALA A 633 34.49 50.28 -19.41
CA ALA A 633 35.49 50.66 -18.42
C ALA A 633 36.84 51.06 -19.07
N THR A 634 37.75 51.64 -18.28
CA THR A 634 39.06 52.13 -18.75
C THR A 634 40.21 51.81 -17.81
N ALA A 635 41.44 51.80 -18.35
CA ALA A 635 42.69 51.50 -17.66
C ALA A 635 43.80 52.49 -18.07
N GLU A 636 44.48 53.09 -17.10
CA GLU A 636 45.60 54.03 -17.24
C GLU A 636 46.88 53.40 -16.66
N VAL A 637 47.85 53.12 -17.51
CA VAL A 637 49.17 52.56 -17.22
C VAL A 637 50.14 53.65 -16.78
N LYS A 638 51.00 53.38 -15.80
CA LYS A 638 52.01 54.29 -15.25
C LYS A 638 53.28 53.51 -14.86
N PHE A 639 54.34 53.59 -15.67
CA PHE A 639 55.56 52.81 -15.48
C PHE A 639 56.29 53.14 -14.17
N GLU A 640 56.70 52.10 -13.44
CA GLU A 640 57.47 52.07 -12.17
C GLU A 640 58.08 50.67 -11.94
N GLY A 641 59.36 50.58 -11.60
CA GLY A 641 60.13 49.32 -11.55
C GLY A 641 61.28 49.43 -12.54
N ASP A 642 61.55 48.41 -13.35
CA ASP A 642 62.63 48.47 -14.36
C ASP A 642 62.51 49.63 -15.38
N TYR A 643 61.36 50.31 -15.41
CA TYR A 643 61.04 51.45 -16.28
C TYR A 643 60.12 52.50 -15.58
N THR A 644 59.93 53.73 -16.12
CA THR A 644 59.16 54.86 -15.51
C THR A 644 58.41 55.82 -16.49
N GLY A 645 57.09 56.12 -16.38
CA GLY A 645 56.24 56.88 -17.40
C GLY A 645 54.68 56.70 -17.31
N ALA A 646 53.80 56.98 -18.34
CA ALA A 646 52.32 56.70 -18.32
C ALA A 646 51.48 56.76 -19.68
N LYS A 647 50.29 56.08 -19.81
CA LYS A 647 49.32 56.01 -20.98
C LYS A 647 47.94 55.30 -20.73
N VAL A 648 46.83 55.56 -21.48
CA VAL A 648 45.43 55.02 -21.25
C VAL A 648 44.82 54.11 -22.36
N ILE A 649 43.91 53.15 -22.02
CA ILE A 649 43.15 52.18 -22.88
C ILE A 649 41.75 51.79 -22.28
N SER A 650 40.87 51.03 -22.97
CA SER A 650 39.46 50.69 -22.58
C SER A 650 39.01 49.23 -22.82
N PHE A 651 38.03 48.73 -22.04
CA PHE A 651 37.43 47.37 -22.12
C PHE A 651 35.95 47.32 -21.62
N GLU A 652 35.25 46.20 -21.76
CA GLU A 652 33.83 46.01 -21.40
C GLU A 652 33.63 45.06 -20.18
N ILE A 653 32.54 45.25 -19.43
CA ILE A 653 32.06 44.36 -18.37
C ILE A 653 30.63 43.94 -18.71
N THR A 654 30.39 42.63 -18.80
CA THR A 654 29.10 42.03 -19.14
C THR A 654 28.33 41.61 -17.88
N PRO A 655 26.97 41.60 -17.88
CA PRO A 655 26.18 41.19 -16.71
C PRO A 655 26.40 39.72 -16.32
N ALA A 656 26.35 39.41 -15.02
CA ALA A 656 26.56 38.07 -14.45
C ALA A 656 25.34 37.16 -14.53
N ASP A 657 25.51 35.85 -14.73
CA ASP A 657 24.36 34.94 -14.67
C ASP A 657 23.80 34.77 -13.24
N ILE A 658 22.48 34.93 -13.08
CA ILE A 658 21.78 34.83 -11.80
C ILE A 658 21.67 33.39 -11.28
N SER A 659 21.86 32.38 -12.13
CA SER A 659 21.81 30.96 -11.74
C SER A 659 22.87 30.54 -10.71
N GLY A 660 23.98 31.28 -10.60
CA GLY A 660 25.01 31.07 -9.58
C GLY A 660 24.71 31.68 -8.20
N ARG A 661 23.47 32.11 -7.92
CA ARG A 661 23.08 32.73 -6.64
C ARG A 661 22.17 31.83 -5.81
N ASN A 662 22.32 31.91 -4.49
CA ASN A 662 21.39 31.27 -3.56
C ASN A 662 20.04 31.98 -3.61
N ILE A 663 18.96 31.22 -3.87
CA ILE A 663 17.58 31.71 -3.96
C ILE A 663 16.74 30.94 -2.95
N SER A 664 16.00 31.66 -2.10
CA SER A 664 15.03 31.10 -1.17
C SER A 664 13.62 31.65 -1.43
N LEU A 665 12.63 30.81 -1.13
CA LEU A 665 11.20 31.14 -1.12
C LEU A 665 10.72 31.21 0.34
N SER A 666 9.74 32.07 0.63
CA SER A 666 9.14 32.15 1.98
C SER A 666 8.41 30.88 2.42
N TYR A 667 7.98 30.06 1.45
CA TYR A 667 7.40 28.73 1.63
C TYR A 667 7.60 27.91 0.35
N THR A 668 7.63 26.59 0.50
CA THR A 668 7.71 25.60 -0.61
C THR A 668 6.37 24.92 -0.89
N ASP A 669 5.38 25.17 -0.05
CA ASP A 669 4.06 24.56 -0.05
C ASP A 669 3.06 25.52 0.62
N THR A 670 1.78 25.43 0.25
CA THR A 670 0.66 26.20 0.81
C THR A 670 -0.66 25.52 0.48
N GLU A 671 -1.69 25.71 1.30
CA GLU A 671 -3.05 25.23 1.01
C GLU A 671 -3.72 26.00 -0.13
N TYR A 672 -4.56 25.33 -0.92
CA TYR A 672 -5.43 25.92 -1.94
C TYR A 672 -6.61 26.68 -1.31
N ASP A 673 -6.75 27.97 -1.64
CA ASP A 673 -7.87 28.83 -1.22
C ASP A 673 -8.56 29.54 -2.41
N GLY A 674 -8.29 29.09 -3.64
CA GLY A 674 -8.76 29.71 -4.88
C GLY A 674 -8.10 31.04 -5.24
N THR A 675 -7.09 31.51 -4.51
CA THR A 675 -6.37 32.76 -4.77
C THR A 675 -4.94 32.55 -5.30
N GLU A 676 -4.38 33.57 -5.96
CA GLU A 676 -3.00 33.53 -6.45
C GLU A 676 -1.98 33.48 -5.30
N LYS A 677 -1.22 32.39 -5.22
CA LYS A 677 -0.13 32.19 -4.26
C LYS A 677 1.16 32.80 -4.78
N LYS A 678 1.84 33.58 -3.95
CA LYS A 678 3.06 34.32 -4.32
C LYS A 678 4.07 34.29 -3.17
N PRO A 679 4.89 33.22 -3.05
CA PRO A 679 5.95 33.19 -2.06
C PRO A 679 6.93 34.34 -2.29
N GLU A 680 7.38 34.97 -1.20
CA GLU A 680 8.40 36.02 -1.27
C GLU A 680 9.73 35.41 -1.68
N VAL A 681 10.43 36.08 -2.61
CA VAL A 681 11.65 35.57 -3.23
C VAL A 681 12.85 36.40 -2.79
N THR A 682 13.75 35.77 -2.03
CA THR A 682 15.03 36.36 -1.65
C THR A 682 16.14 35.74 -2.50
N VAL A 683 16.96 36.60 -3.13
CA VAL A 683 18.21 36.19 -3.80
C VAL A 683 19.37 36.79 -3.04
N GLU A 684 20.33 35.96 -2.61
CA GLU A 684 21.38 36.38 -1.69
C GLU A 684 22.21 37.55 -2.24
N GLY A 685 22.23 38.65 -1.47
CA GLY A 685 22.97 39.87 -1.79
C GLY A 685 22.35 40.77 -2.87
N LEU A 686 21.19 40.42 -3.44
CA LEU A 686 20.56 41.17 -4.54
C LEU A 686 19.29 41.92 -4.11
N ILE A 687 18.98 43.01 -4.82
CA ILE A 687 17.78 43.82 -4.55
C ILE A 687 16.72 43.60 -5.64
N SER A 688 15.56 43.08 -5.25
CA SER A 688 14.40 42.87 -6.15
C SER A 688 13.97 44.17 -6.84
N GLY A 689 13.60 44.08 -8.12
CA GLY A 689 13.25 45.19 -9.00
C GLY A 689 14.46 45.95 -9.56
N LYS A 690 15.63 45.92 -8.89
CA LYS A 690 16.89 46.51 -9.35
C LYS A 690 17.76 45.48 -10.07
N ASP A 691 18.14 44.42 -9.34
CA ASP A 691 19.12 43.40 -9.75
C ASP A 691 18.44 42.13 -10.32
N TYR A 692 17.14 41.95 -10.06
CA TYR A 692 16.30 40.90 -10.65
C TYR A 692 14.82 41.30 -10.70
N THR A 693 14.01 40.54 -11.42
CA THR A 693 12.53 40.61 -11.42
C THR A 693 11.94 39.22 -11.20
N VAL A 694 10.73 39.16 -10.62
CA VAL A 694 10.02 37.92 -10.32
C VAL A 694 8.68 37.90 -11.04
N SER A 695 8.34 36.77 -11.64
CA SER A 695 6.98 36.43 -12.11
C SER A 695 6.60 35.03 -11.61
N TYR A 696 5.31 34.71 -11.69
CA TYR A 696 4.75 33.44 -11.22
C TYR A 696 3.92 32.82 -12.36
N GLU A 697 3.95 31.49 -12.45
CA GLU A 697 3.18 30.69 -13.41
C GLU A 697 2.46 29.57 -12.64
N ASP A 698 1.29 29.15 -13.13
CA ASP A 698 0.44 28.09 -12.57
C ASP A 698 0.08 28.28 -11.08
N ASN A 699 0.19 29.50 -10.58
CA ASN A 699 0.24 29.82 -9.15
C ASN A 699 -1.13 30.07 -8.50
N LYS A 700 -2.20 29.44 -8.99
CA LYS A 700 -3.57 29.62 -8.48
C LYS A 700 -4.27 28.31 -8.18
N GLU A 701 -4.25 27.36 -9.11
CA GLU A 701 -4.87 26.04 -8.93
C GLU A 701 -3.95 25.10 -8.14
N ALA A 702 -4.49 23.99 -7.64
CA ALA A 702 -3.72 23.02 -6.89
C ALA A 702 -2.69 22.27 -7.77
N GLY A 703 -1.52 21.97 -7.21
CA GLY A 703 -0.39 21.31 -7.88
C GLY A 703 0.91 22.15 -7.92
N ASP A 704 1.79 21.79 -8.85
CA ASP A 704 3.10 22.41 -9.08
C ASP A 704 3.00 23.84 -9.64
N ALA A 705 3.15 24.84 -8.77
CA ALA A 705 3.28 26.25 -9.17
C ALA A 705 4.75 26.63 -9.37
N ARG A 706 5.01 27.63 -10.21
CA ARG A 706 6.37 28.08 -10.57
C ARG A 706 6.62 29.54 -10.21
N VAL A 707 7.85 29.79 -9.76
CA VAL A 707 8.45 31.11 -9.57
C VAL A 707 9.56 31.27 -10.61
N VAL A 708 9.48 32.32 -11.41
CA VAL A 708 10.45 32.65 -12.46
C VAL A 708 11.22 33.90 -12.05
N ILE A 709 12.52 33.74 -11.80
CA ILE A 709 13.44 34.80 -11.35
C ILE A 709 14.36 35.17 -12.51
N THR A 710 14.28 36.40 -13.01
CA THR A 710 15.09 36.86 -14.15
C THR A 710 16.04 37.97 -13.74
N GLY A 711 17.34 37.82 -14.05
CA GLY A 711 18.38 38.79 -13.74
C GLY A 711 18.23 40.11 -14.50
N LYS A 712 18.67 41.21 -13.88
CA LYS A 712 18.55 42.57 -14.40
C LYS A 712 19.78 43.44 -14.08
N GLY A 713 20.11 44.37 -14.97
CA GLY A 713 21.19 45.34 -14.76
C GLY A 713 22.56 44.68 -14.81
N ASN A 714 23.21 44.55 -13.65
CA ASN A 714 24.48 43.82 -13.50
C ASN A 714 24.31 42.30 -13.60
N TYR A 715 23.08 41.80 -13.69
CA TYR A 715 22.76 40.37 -13.80
C TYR A 715 21.93 40.05 -15.06
N LYS A 716 22.05 38.81 -15.55
CA LYS A 716 21.33 38.21 -16.68
C LYS A 716 20.86 36.78 -16.33
N GLY A 717 20.20 36.11 -17.27
CA GLY A 717 19.72 34.74 -17.10
C GLY A 717 18.40 34.64 -16.33
N THR A 718 17.85 33.42 -16.27
CA THR A 718 16.57 33.12 -15.61
C THR A 718 16.68 31.82 -14.84
N VAL A 719 16.15 31.80 -13.61
CA VAL A 719 16.07 30.62 -12.73
C VAL A 719 14.60 30.33 -12.43
N ILE A 720 14.22 29.06 -12.48
CA ILE A 720 12.90 28.59 -12.07
C ILE A 720 13.02 27.87 -10.72
N ARG A 721 12.04 28.09 -9.85
CA ARG A 721 11.80 27.32 -8.62
C ARG A 721 10.34 26.89 -8.60
N THR A 722 10.06 25.72 -8.02
CA THR A 722 8.69 25.21 -7.83
C THR A 722 8.26 25.37 -6.39
N PHE A 723 6.94 25.45 -6.18
CA PHE A 723 6.29 25.31 -4.88
C PHE A 723 4.92 24.64 -5.07
N GLN A 724 4.43 23.95 -4.04
CA GLN A 724 3.18 23.19 -4.10
C GLN A 724 1.98 24.02 -3.64
N ILE A 725 0.84 23.87 -4.32
CA ILE A 725 -0.47 24.34 -3.85
C ILE A 725 -1.31 23.10 -3.54
N ILE A 726 -1.47 22.78 -2.26
CA ILE A 726 -2.06 21.53 -1.79
C ILE A 726 -3.58 21.71 -1.63
N LYS A 727 -4.39 20.90 -2.32
CA LYS A 727 -5.82 20.77 -2.02
C LYS A 727 -5.95 19.91 -0.75
N PRO A 728 -6.63 20.37 0.32
CA PRO A 728 -6.86 19.54 1.50
C PRO A 728 -7.72 18.32 1.12
N GLU A 729 -7.37 17.17 1.69
CA GLU A 729 -8.07 15.91 1.46
C GLU A 729 -9.49 15.97 2.01
N THR A 730 -10.50 15.70 1.17
CA THR A 730 -11.91 15.75 1.57
C THR A 730 -12.31 14.48 2.34
N ALA A 731 -13.46 14.53 3.03
CA ALA A 731 -14.03 13.32 3.64
C ALA A 731 -14.33 12.23 2.59
N ALA A 732 -14.74 12.64 1.37
CA ALA A 732 -14.91 11.72 0.26
C ALA A 732 -13.59 11.07 -0.17
N ASP A 733 -12.50 11.84 -0.30
CA ASP A 733 -11.17 11.30 -0.65
C ASP A 733 -10.72 10.23 0.35
N ARG A 734 -10.88 10.47 1.67
CA ARG A 734 -10.58 9.46 2.71
C ARG A 734 -11.46 8.21 2.62
N ILE A 735 -12.75 8.38 2.33
CA ILE A 735 -13.71 7.27 2.27
C ILE A 735 -13.46 6.39 1.04
N PHE A 736 -13.29 6.99 -0.14
CA PHE A 736 -13.06 6.25 -1.39
C PHE A 736 -11.62 5.73 -1.50
N GLY A 737 -10.63 6.52 -1.10
CA GLY A 737 -9.22 6.20 -1.30
C GLY A 737 -8.91 5.97 -2.79
N LYS A 738 -8.34 4.81 -3.11
CA LYS A 738 -8.11 4.37 -4.50
C LYS A 738 -9.35 3.78 -5.18
N ASP A 739 -10.36 3.36 -4.42
CA ASP A 739 -11.55 2.69 -4.96
C ASP A 739 -12.69 3.69 -5.22
N ILE A 740 -12.83 4.09 -6.48
CA ILE A 740 -13.89 5.00 -6.92
C ILE A 740 -15.27 4.33 -7.04
N ARG A 741 -15.39 3.01 -6.88
CA ARG A 741 -16.66 2.24 -7.00
C ARG A 741 -16.91 1.38 -5.75
N LYS A 742 -16.51 1.91 -4.59
CA LYS A 742 -16.48 1.20 -3.31
C LYS A 742 -17.83 0.66 -2.85
N ARG A 743 -17.85 -0.63 -2.47
CA ARG A 743 -18.98 -1.27 -1.80
C ARG A 743 -18.80 -1.27 -0.28
N ILE A 744 -19.89 -1.07 0.46
CA ILE A 744 -19.95 -1.23 1.92
C ILE A 744 -21.10 -2.19 2.24
N ALA A 745 -20.76 -3.41 2.66
CA ALA A 745 -21.71 -4.47 2.95
C ALA A 745 -21.14 -5.45 3.98
N GLY A 746 -21.96 -5.90 4.93
CA GLY A 746 -21.66 -7.07 5.77
C GLY A 746 -22.61 -8.23 5.45
N GLY A 747 -22.42 -9.37 6.12
CA GLY A 747 -23.29 -10.56 5.98
C GLY A 747 -24.75 -10.32 6.40
N ASN A 748 -25.03 -9.23 7.12
CA ASN A 748 -26.37 -8.75 7.41
C ASN A 748 -26.41 -7.23 7.65
N ARG A 749 -27.62 -6.65 7.67
CA ARG A 749 -27.89 -5.21 7.88
C ARG A 749 -27.19 -4.58 9.09
N TYR A 750 -26.98 -5.35 10.16
CA TYR A 750 -26.37 -4.88 11.39
C TYR A 750 -24.86 -4.72 11.20
N GLN A 751 -24.21 -5.69 10.56
CA GLN A 751 -22.82 -5.61 10.15
C GLN A 751 -22.61 -4.52 9.09
N THR A 752 -23.50 -4.38 8.11
CA THR A 752 -23.47 -3.23 7.17
C THR A 752 -23.54 -1.90 7.91
N SER A 753 -24.37 -1.78 8.97
CA SER A 753 -24.44 -0.54 9.76
C SER A 753 -23.14 -0.20 10.49
N MET A 754 -22.40 -1.21 10.97
CA MET A 754 -21.09 -1.01 11.60
C MET A 754 -20.04 -0.60 10.54
N LEU A 755 -19.98 -1.28 9.39
CA LEU A 755 -19.05 -0.93 8.31
C LEU A 755 -19.33 0.46 7.71
N VAL A 756 -20.60 0.89 7.64
CA VAL A 756 -20.97 2.26 7.26
C VAL A 756 -20.55 3.27 8.33
N ALA A 757 -20.62 2.92 9.61
CA ALA A 757 -20.08 3.75 10.69
C ALA A 757 -18.54 3.83 10.64
N ASP A 758 -17.83 2.74 10.30
CA ASP A 758 -16.37 2.74 10.13
C ASP A 758 -15.95 3.68 8.99
N ASN A 759 -16.66 3.63 7.85
CA ASN A 759 -16.43 4.56 6.75
C ASN A 759 -16.77 6.01 7.14
N TYR A 760 -17.81 6.22 7.96
CA TYR A 760 -18.09 7.56 8.50
C TYR A 760 -16.93 8.06 9.39
N ILE A 761 -16.33 7.19 10.20
CA ILE A 761 -15.15 7.52 11.03
C ILE A 761 -13.95 7.87 10.14
N MET A 762 -13.71 7.14 9.05
CA MET A 762 -12.65 7.47 8.07
C MET A 762 -12.83 8.88 7.47
N GLY A 763 -14.08 9.32 7.25
CA GLY A 763 -14.36 10.67 6.77
C GLY A 763 -14.04 11.79 7.78
N LEU A 764 -14.02 11.49 9.08
CA LEU A 764 -13.73 12.45 10.15
C LEU A 764 -12.22 12.72 10.27
N GLU A 765 -11.82 13.99 10.31
CA GLU A 765 -10.44 14.42 10.55
C GLU A 765 -9.88 13.95 11.91
N THR A 766 -10.76 13.66 12.88
CA THR A 766 -10.40 13.17 14.22
C THR A 766 -10.19 11.66 14.32
N GLY A 767 -10.61 10.89 13.30
CA GLY A 767 -10.62 9.43 13.33
C GLY A 767 -11.37 8.79 14.51
N SER A 768 -12.26 9.52 15.18
CA SER A 768 -12.93 9.07 16.42
C SER A 768 -14.27 9.78 16.67
N LEU A 769 -15.22 9.09 17.31
CA LEU A 769 -16.57 9.61 17.57
C LEU A 769 -16.72 10.21 18.97
N ASP A 770 -17.23 11.43 19.04
CA ASP A 770 -17.78 12.02 20.27
C ASP A 770 -19.28 11.72 20.45
N THR A 771 -19.98 11.34 19.37
CA THR A 771 -21.42 10.98 19.39
C THR A 771 -21.73 9.83 18.44
N ILE A 772 -22.69 8.99 18.81
CA ILE A 772 -23.27 7.96 17.94
C ILE A 772 -24.79 7.91 18.10
N ILE A 773 -25.48 7.48 17.04
CA ILE A 773 -26.94 7.32 17.03
C ILE A 773 -27.26 5.83 16.86
N VAL A 774 -28.19 5.31 17.65
CA VAL A 774 -28.62 3.90 17.60
C VAL A 774 -30.12 3.84 17.38
N ALA A 775 -30.55 3.10 16.37
CA ALA A 775 -31.95 2.92 16.02
C ALA A 775 -32.29 1.45 15.77
N ASN A 776 -33.59 1.11 15.78
CA ASN A 776 -34.03 -0.25 15.51
C ASN A 776 -33.79 -0.66 14.04
N GLY A 777 -33.14 -1.80 13.80
CA GLY A 777 -32.84 -2.30 12.44
C GLY A 777 -33.94 -3.13 11.77
N ASP A 778 -35.00 -3.47 12.50
CA ASP A 778 -36.17 -4.18 11.96
C ASP A 778 -37.23 -3.19 11.40
N VAL A 779 -37.20 -1.92 11.81
CA VAL A 779 -38.19 -0.89 11.44
C VAL A 779 -37.54 0.46 11.10
N TYR A 780 -37.74 0.92 9.86
CA TYR A 780 -37.03 2.07 9.28
C TYR A 780 -37.32 3.46 9.88
N ALA A 781 -38.49 3.68 10.49
CA ALA A 781 -39.00 5.04 10.72
C ALA A 781 -38.13 5.88 11.67
N ASP A 782 -37.67 5.29 12.77
CA ASP A 782 -36.89 6.01 13.79
C ASP A 782 -35.45 6.28 13.29
N ALA A 783 -34.84 5.32 12.59
CA ALA A 783 -33.53 5.49 11.94
C ALA A 783 -33.55 6.59 10.86
N LEU A 784 -34.58 6.59 10.01
CA LEU A 784 -34.76 7.58 8.95
C LEU A 784 -34.94 9.00 9.51
N ALA A 785 -35.70 9.15 10.59
CA ALA A 785 -35.84 10.42 11.30
C ALA A 785 -34.48 10.90 11.88
N GLY A 786 -33.62 9.97 12.28
CA GLY A 786 -32.27 10.22 12.79
C GLY A 786 -31.30 10.86 11.80
N GLY A 787 -31.53 10.77 10.49
CA GLY A 787 -30.57 11.24 9.46
C GLY A 787 -30.17 12.72 9.57
N TYR A 788 -31.10 13.59 9.98
CA TYR A 788 -30.76 15.01 10.19
C TYR A 788 -30.07 15.25 11.54
N LEU A 789 -30.43 14.50 12.59
CA LEU A 789 -29.73 14.55 13.88
C LEU A 789 -28.28 14.07 13.73
N ALA A 790 -28.06 13.02 12.92
CA ALA A 790 -26.73 12.51 12.55
C ALA A 790 -25.85 13.59 11.92
N LYS A 791 -26.39 14.37 10.97
CA LYS A 791 -25.71 15.55 10.41
C LYS A 791 -25.36 16.58 11.49
N VAL A 792 -26.32 16.98 12.33
CA VAL A 792 -26.13 18.03 13.35
C VAL A 792 -25.14 17.63 14.43
N LYS A 793 -25.07 16.33 14.77
CA LYS A 793 -24.18 15.80 15.82
C LYS A 793 -22.90 15.14 15.28
N GLN A 794 -22.65 15.22 13.97
CA GLN A 794 -21.52 14.59 13.27
C GLN A 794 -21.33 13.10 13.66
N ALA A 795 -22.41 12.32 13.57
CA ALA A 795 -22.50 10.98 14.10
C ALA A 795 -23.06 9.98 13.06
N PRO A 796 -22.53 8.75 12.98
CA PRO A 796 -23.15 7.69 12.19
C PRO A 796 -24.38 7.11 12.91
N ILE A 797 -25.18 6.34 12.16
CA ILE A 797 -26.34 5.59 12.67
C ILE A 797 -25.99 4.10 12.69
N LEU A 798 -26.05 3.47 13.86
CA LEU A 798 -26.00 2.02 14.03
C LEU A 798 -27.39 1.42 14.13
N MET A 799 -27.53 0.19 13.65
CA MET A 799 -28.74 -0.61 13.81
C MET A 799 -28.62 -1.58 14.99
N VAL A 800 -29.68 -1.68 15.77
CA VAL A 800 -29.79 -2.66 16.86
C VAL A 800 -31.16 -3.35 16.83
N ASN A 801 -31.20 -4.58 17.32
CA ASN A 801 -32.39 -5.30 17.74
C ASN A 801 -32.04 -6.09 19.03
N LYS A 802 -33.01 -6.82 19.57
CA LYS A 802 -32.83 -7.58 20.82
C LYS A 802 -31.83 -8.76 20.75
N TYR A 803 -31.29 -9.08 19.58
CA TYR A 803 -30.39 -10.22 19.33
C TYR A 803 -28.94 -9.79 19.08
N ASN A 804 -28.68 -8.51 18.81
CA ASN A 804 -27.33 -7.97 18.56
C ASN A 804 -26.94 -6.81 19.51
N GLU A 805 -27.61 -6.71 20.66
CA GLU A 805 -27.34 -5.66 21.65
C GLU A 805 -25.89 -5.66 22.17
N ASP A 806 -25.25 -6.84 22.20
CA ASP A 806 -23.87 -7.01 22.69
C ASP A 806 -22.81 -6.50 21.68
N PRO A 807 -22.74 -6.98 20.41
CA PRO A 807 -21.77 -6.45 19.44
C PRO A 807 -21.95 -4.97 19.14
N ILE A 808 -23.18 -4.44 19.17
CA ILE A 808 -23.41 -2.99 19.02
C ILE A 808 -22.90 -2.21 20.24
N ARG A 809 -22.99 -2.78 21.46
CA ARG A 809 -22.41 -2.18 22.67
C ARG A 809 -20.88 -2.16 22.58
N GLU A 810 -20.26 -3.25 22.13
CA GLU A 810 -18.81 -3.36 21.94
C GLU A 810 -18.30 -2.37 20.90
N TYR A 811 -18.98 -2.26 19.76
CA TYR A 811 -18.67 -1.25 18.74
C TYR A 811 -18.68 0.17 19.33
N ILE A 812 -19.71 0.52 20.10
CA ILE A 812 -19.79 1.82 20.80
C ILE A 812 -18.63 1.98 21.79
N GLN A 813 -18.23 0.91 22.48
CA GLN A 813 -17.14 0.93 23.45
C GLN A 813 -15.74 1.09 22.83
N GLY A 814 -15.53 0.57 21.61
CA GLY A 814 -14.30 0.75 20.85
C GLY A 814 -14.21 2.12 20.18
N ASN A 815 -15.32 2.58 19.56
CA ASN A 815 -15.29 3.70 18.61
C ASN A 815 -15.80 5.04 19.15
N VAL A 816 -16.59 5.04 20.25
CA VAL A 816 -17.07 6.27 20.90
C VAL A 816 -16.20 6.58 22.11
N ARG A 817 -15.70 7.82 22.16
CA ARG A 817 -14.92 8.35 23.28
C ARG A 817 -15.72 8.23 24.60
N LYS A 818 -15.07 7.75 25.67
CA LYS A 818 -15.68 7.73 27.02
C LYS A 818 -16.13 9.14 27.44
N GLY A 819 -17.38 9.24 27.89
CA GLY A 819 -18.07 10.51 28.16
C GLY A 819 -18.75 11.14 26.94
N GLY A 820 -18.63 10.54 25.75
CA GLY A 820 -19.40 10.90 24.55
C GLY A 820 -20.89 10.54 24.65
N THR A 821 -21.66 10.97 23.66
CA THR A 821 -23.14 10.85 23.68
C THR A 821 -23.63 9.68 22.83
N VAL A 822 -24.56 8.88 23.38
CA VAL A 822 -25.26 7.83 22.64
C VAL A 822 -26.75 8.19 22.57
N TYR A 823 -27.23 8.54 21.38
CA TYR A 823 -28.65 8.77 21.15
C TYR A 823 -29.39 7.47 20.82
N LEU A 824 -30.37 7.08 21.64
CA LEU A 824 -31.23 5.94 21.40
C LEU A 824 -32.55 6.40 20.78
N LEU A 825 -32.79 6.09 19.51
CA LEU A 825 -34.00 6.48 18.79
C LEU A 825 -35.11 5.46 19.03
N GLY A 826 -36.28 5.96 19.42
CA GLY A 826 -37.45 5.15 19.73
C GLY A 826 -37.59 4.75 21.22
N GLY A 827 -38.78 4.26 21.54
CA GLY A 827 -39.10 3.79 22.89
C GLY A 827 -38.38 2.49 23.28
N THR A 828 -38.59 2.01 24.50
CA THR A 828 -37.96 0.78 25.03
C THR A 828 -38.34 -0.51 24.30
N ALA A 829 -39.34 -0.45 23.40
CA ALA A 829 -39.72 -1.55 22.51
C ALA A 829 -38.94 -1.56 21.17
N ALA A 830 -38.30 -0.44 20.80
CA ALA A 830 -37.47 -0.33 19.60
C ALA A 830 -36.00 -0.62 19.94
N VAL A 831 -35.50 -0.03 21.02
CA VAL A 831 -34.15 -0.26 21.57
C VAL A 831 -34.29 -0.51 23.07
N SER A 832 -33.83 -1.65 23.59
CA SER A 832 -34.22 -2.08 24.94
C SER A 832 -33.75 -1.13 26.05
N GLU A 833 -34.43 -1.19 27.19
CA GLU A 833 -34.01 -0.49 28.41
C GLU A 833 -32.71 -1.09 28.99
N ASN A 834 -32.45 -2.38 28.77
CA ASN A 834 -31.24 -3.04 29.24
C ASN A 834 -30.01 -2.55 28.46
N PHE A 835 -30.11 -2.46 27.13
CA PHE A 835 -29.08 -1.88 26.28
C PHE A 835 -28.72 -0.45 26.72
N GLY A 836 -29.71 0.43 26.89
CA GLY A 836 -29.46 1.80 27.36
C GLY A 836 -28.77 1.87 28.73
N ARG A 837 -29.13 0.98 29.66
CA ARG A 837 -28.47 0.87 30.97
C ARG A 837 -27.06 0.30 30.90
N SER A 838 -26.79 -0.58 29.94
CA SER A 838 -25.46 -1.20 29.76
C SER A 838 -24.40 -0.20 29.30
N LEU A 839 -24.83 0.91 28.67
CA LEU A 839 -23.98 2.03 28.25
C LEU A 839 -23.91 3.16 29.30
N ALA A 840 -24.93 3.27 30.17
CA ALA A 840 -25.03 4.31 31.17
C ALA A 840 -23.89 4.24 32.21
N GLY A 841 -23.16 5.34 32.35
CA GLY A 841 -22.01 5.45 33.25
C GLY A 841 -20.65 5.48 32.54
N ALA A 842 -20.57 4.95 31.31
CA ALA A 842 -19.45 5.19 30.40
C ALA A 842 -19.75 6.31 29.38
N TYR A 843 -21.02 6.50 29.04
CA TYR A 843 -21.53 7.46 28.06
C TYR A 843 -22.70 8.28 28.60
N ASP A 844 -22.97 9.43 27.99
CA ASP A 844 -24.23 10.16 28.17
C ASP A 844 -25.30 9.56 27.24
N VAL A 845 -26.28 8.87 27.81
CA VAL A 845 -27.25 8.07 27.04
C VAL A 845 -28.58 8.82 26.95
N VAL A 846 -28.89 9.37 25.77
CA VAL A 846 -30.06 10.21 25.52
C VAL A 846 -31.10 9.43 24.71
N ARG A 847 -32.26 9.11 25.31
CA ARG A 847 -33.35 8.42 24.59
C ARG A 847 -34.36 9.40 24.00
N LEU A 848 -34.52 9.37 22.69
CA LEU A 848 -35.52 10.13 21.93
C LEU A 848 -36.63 9.19 21.47
N GLY A 849 -37.64 8.98 22.33
CA GLY A 849 -38.77 8.08 22.04
C GLY A 849 -40.12 8.69 22.42
N GLY A 850 -41.10 8.56 21.52
CA GLY A 850 -42.50 8.94 21.72
C GLY A 850 -43.44 7.74 21.90
N ALA A 851 -44.74 8.01 22.05
CA ALA A 851 -45.77 6.97 22.05
C ALA A 851 -45.98 6.34 20.66
N ASP A 852 -45.61 7.05 19.59
CA ASP A 852 -45.57 6.57 18.22
C ASP A 852 -44.40 7.21 17.43
N ARG A 853 -44.21 6.75 16.18
CA ARG A 853 -43.14 7.24 15.27
C ARG A 853 -43.24 8.73 14.93
N TYR A 854 -44.43 9.34 15.05
CA TYR A 854 -44.62 10.76 14.77
C TYR A 854 -44.12 11.60 15.96
N GLU A 855 -44.43 11.18 17.18
CA GLU A 855 -43.92 11.82 18.40
C GLU A 855 -42.40 11.56 18.58
N THR A 856 -41.89 10.37 18.25
CA THR A 856 -40.44 10.11 18.17
C THR A 856 -39.76 11.07 17.18
N ASN A 857 -40.30 11.20 15.97
CA ASN A 857 -39.76 12.10 14.96
C ASN A 857 -39.77 13.57 15.40
N LEU A 858 -40.82 14.06 16.07
CA LEU A 858 -40.83 15.42 16.63
C LEU A 858 -39.71 15.62 17.67
N LYS A 859 -39.50 14.67 18.60
CA LYS A 859 -38.41 14.75 19.60
C LYS A 859 -37.03 14.78 18.96
N ILE A 860 -36.84 14.07 17.84
CA ILE A 860 -35.59 14.10 17.07
C ILE A 860 -35.37 15.46 16.40
N LEU A 861 -36.42 16.06 15.84
CA LEU A 861 -36.37 17.40 15.24
C LEU A 861 -36.11 18.50 16.29
N GLU A 862 -36.72 18.38 17.48
CA GLU A 862 -36.49 19.26 18.64
C GLU A 862 -35.03 19.17 19.14
N GLU A 863 -34.49 17.97 19.32
CA GLU A 863 -33.10 17.74 19.75
C GLU A 863 -32.06 18.14 18.69
N ALA A 864 -32.41 18.05 17.41
CA ALA A 864 -31.62 18.60 16.31
C ALA A 864 -31.71 20.14 16.20
N GLY A 865 -32.58 20.78 16.99
CA GLY A 865 -32.68 22.25 17.08
C GLY A 865 -33.42 22.92 15.92
N VAL A 866 -34.21 22.18 15.15
CA VAL A 866 -34.85 22.63 13.89
C VAL A 866 -35.85 23.78 14.13
N LYS A 867 -35.68 24.90 13.41
CA LYS A 867 -36.51 26.12 13.52
C LYS A 867 -36.70 26.87 12.20
N ASP A 868 -35.62 27.02 11.43
CA ASP A 868 -35.54 27.89 10.24
C ASP A 868 -35.29 27.09 8.93
N GLU A 869 -35.04 25.79 9.05
CA GLU A 869 -34.66 24.89 7.98
C GLU A 869 -35.82 24.57 7.01
N GLU A 870 -35.46 24.12 5.81
CA GLU A 870 -36.40 23.58 4.82
C GLU A 870 -36.73 22.12 5.16
N ILE A 871 -37.97 21.84 5.57
CA ILE A 871 -38.36 20.52 6.07
C ILE A 871 -38.97 19.66 4.96
N LEU A 872 -38.52 18.41 4.89
CA LEU A 872 -39.00 17.40 3.96
C LEU A 872 -40.15 16.61 4.59
N ILE A 873 -41.35 16.71 4.02
CA ILE A 873 -42.55 16.00 4.46
C ILE A 873 -42.58 14.64 3.76
N CYS A 874 -42.31 13.58 4.53
CA CYS A 874 -42.09 12.23 4.02
C CYS A 874 -43.07 11.20 4.62
N SER A 875 -43.39 10.14 3.88
CA SER A 875 -44.31 9.10 4.36
C SER A 875 -43.69 8.31 5.51
N ALA A 876 -44.40 8.22 6.64
CA ALA A 876 -44.06 7.30 7.72
C ALA A 876 -44.51 5.85 7.46
N MET A 877 -45.08 5.57 6.27
CA MET A 877 -45.66 4.28 5.88
C MET A 877 -44.92 3.63 4.71
N ASP A 878 -44.28 4.43 3.85
CA ASP A 878 -43.48 3.98 2.71
C ASP A 878 -42.05 4.52 2.83
N PHE A 879 -41.06 3.62 2.89
CA PHE A 879 -39.67 4.01 3.13
C PHE A 879 -39.01 4.69 1.92
N ALA A 880 -39.31 4.25 0.69
CA ALA A 880 -38.41 4.45 -0.45
C ALA A 880 -38.29 5.93 -0.87
N ASP A 881 -39.41 6.61 -1.11
CA ASP A 881 -39.41 8.05 -1.43
C ASP A 881 -38.70 8.85 -0.31
N SER A 882 -38.96 8.47 0.94
CA SER A 882 -38.40 9.09 2.14
C SER A 882 -36.89 8.82 2.33
N LEU A 883 -36.41 7.64 1.93
CA LEU A 883 -35.02 7.20 2.03
C LEU A 883 -34.12 7.94 1.05
N SER A 884 -34.57 8.18 -0.18
CA SER A 884 -33.84 9.00 -1.15
C SER A 884 -33.60 10.44 -0.68
N ALA A 885 -34.48 10.95 0.18
CA ALA A 885 -34.33 12.26 0.81
C ALA A 885 -33.32 12.30 1.97
N SER A 886 -32.83 11.15 2.47
CA SER A 886 -32.02 11.09 3.69
C SER A 886 -30.64 11.75 3.56
N SER A 887 -30.00 11.71 2.39
CA SER A 887 -28.70 12.36 2.18
C SER A 887 -28.78 13.86 1.85
N SER A 888 -29.98 14.40 1.59
CA SER A 888 -30.20 15.83 1.27
C SER A 888 -29.77 16.84 2.36
N GLY A 889 -29.38 16.33 3.54
CA GLY A 889 -28.93 17.13 4.67
C GLY A 889 -30.01 18.06 5.26
N ARG A 890 -31.29 17.77 5.03
CA ARG A 890 -32.46 18.54 5.49
C ARG A 890 -33.29 17.75 6.51
N PRO A 891 -34.03 18.41 7.43
CA PRO A 891 -34.85 17.72 8.41
C PRO A 891 -36.02 16.97 7.75
N ILE A 892 -36.24 15.72 8.13
CA ILE A 892 -37.37 14.90 7.67
C ILE A 892 -38.47 14.92 8.73
N MET A 893 -39.67 15.36 8.36
CA MET A 893 -40.89 15.18 9.15
C MET A 893 -41.71 14.03 8.60
N LEU A 894 -41.88 12.99 9.41
CA LEU A 894 -42.64 11.79 9.06
C LEU A 894 -44.13 12.01 9.27
N VAL A 895 -44.95 11.76 8.24
CA VAL A 895 -46.40 11.99 8.28
C VAL A 895 -47.21 10.72 7.99
N GLY A 896 -48.40 10.66 8.60
CA GLY A 896 -49.40 9.64 8.31
C GLY A 896 -50.38 10.10 7.23
N LYS A 897 -51.64 9.66 7.33
CA LYS A 897 -52.72 10.09 6.40
C LYS A 897 -53.27 11.49 6.70
N SER A 898 -52.83 12.12 7.79
CA SER A 898 -53.16 13.46 8.28
C SER A 898 -52.12 13.87 9.33
N LEU A 899 -51.93 15.17 9.56
CA LEU A 899 -51.04 15.68 10.61
C LEU A 899 -51.66 15.53 12.00
N SER A 900 -50.87 15.09 12.98
CA SER A 900 -51.27 15.05 14.38
C SER A 900 -51.41 16.46 14.99
N PRO A 901 -52.15 16.64 16.11
CA PRO A 901 -52.21 17.93 16.80
C PRO A 901 -50.83 18.46 17.22
N ALA A 902 -49.93 17.57 17.67
CA ALA A 902 -48.56 17.92 18.03
C ALA A 902 -47.75 18.40 16.81
N GLN A 903 -47.87 17.73 15.66
CA GLN A 903 -47.21 18.16 14.42
C GLN A 903 -47.72 19.52 13.95
N LYS A 904 -49.03 19.77 14.04
CA LYS A 904 -49.63 21.07 13.70
C LYS A 904 -49.17 22.19 14.62
N GLN A 905 -48.96 21.90 15.91
CA GLN A 905 -48.37 22.83 16.85
C GLN A 905 -46.90 23.09 16.51
N TYR A 906 -46.08 22.05 16.36
CA TYR A 906 -44.67 22.15 16.00
C TYR A 906 -44.46 23.01 14.74
N ILE A 907 -45.20 22.75 13.66
CA ILE A 907 -45.19 23.57 12.43
C ILE A 907 -45.62 25.03 12.68
N GLY A 908 -46.48 25.26 13.67
CA GLY A 908 -46.91 26.57 14.12
C GLY A 908 -45.85 27.33 14.93
N ASP A 909 -44.92 26.60 15.56
CA ASP A 909 -43.85 27.15 16.41
C ASP A 909 -42.52 27.36 15.63
N LEU A 910 -42.42 26.86 14.39
CA LEU A 910 -41.30 27.13 13.48
C LEU A 910 -41.28 28.58 12.96
N ASP A 911 -40.06 29.14 12.91
CA ASP A 911 -39.74 30.47 12.40
C ASP A 911 -39.83 30.50 10.85
N SER A 912 -39.23 29.51 10.19
CA SER A 912 -39.38 29.26 8.74
C SER A 912 -40.44 28.19 8.47
N ARG A 913 -41.21 28.41 7.40
CA ARG A 913 -42.30 27.52 7.00
C ARG A 913 -42.20 27.12 5.53
N LYS A 914 -41.00 26.71 5.13
CA LYS A 914 -40.71 26.13 3.82
C LYS A 914 -40.76 24.62 3.90
N PHE A 915 -41.53 24.01 2.99
CA PHE A 915 -41.75 22.57 3.00
C PHE A 915 -41.72 22.00 1.59
N TYR A 916 -41.04 20.87 1.44
CA TYR A 916 -41.12 20.02 0.25
C TYR A 916 -41.89 18.76 0.61
N ILE A 917 -42.83 18.32 -0.23
CA ILE A 917 -43.40 16.98 -0.09
C ILE A 917 -42.60 16.02 -0.95
N ILE A 918 -42.05 14.97 -0.33
CA ILE A 918 -41.34 13.92 -1.06
C ILE A 918 -42.28 12.74 -1.30
N GLY A 919 -42.31 12.27 -2.54
CA GLY A 919 -43.11 11.13 -2.96
C GLY A 919 -44.51 11.47 -3.44
N GLY A 920 -45.09 10.52 -4.17
CA GLY A 920 -46.37 10.69 -4.85
C GLY A 920 -47.56 10.80 -3.90
N LYS A 921 -48.75 11.09 -4.46
CA LYS A 921 -50.02 11.14 -3.69
C LYS A 921 -50.42 9.80 -3.03
N GLY A 922 -49.76 8.70 -3.39
CA GLY A 922 -49.87 7.41 -2.71
C GLY A 922 -49.18 7.42 -1.34
N ALA A 923 -47.92 7.87 -1.30
CA ALA A 923 -47.11 7.98 -0.10
C ALA A 923 -47.54 9.15 0.80
N VAL A 924 -47.55 10.38 0.27
CA VAL A 924 -48.00 11.58 1.00
C VAL A 924 -49.28 12.14 0.36
N ASN A 925 -50.42 11.80 0.96
CA ASN A 925 -51.73 12.01 0.38
C ASN A 925 -52.16 13.49 0.25
N SER A 926 -53.21 13.73 -0.53
CA SER A 926 -53.74 15.08 -0.78
C SER A 926 -54.51 15.72 0.38
N ASN A 927 -54.61 15.08 1.55
CA ASN A 927 -55.10 15.72 2.78
C ASN A 927 -53.94 16.37 3.54
N VAL A 928 -52.83 15.65 3.73
CA VAL A 928 -51.60 16.22 4.32
C VAL A 928 -51.14 17.43 3.50
N ASP A 929 -51.16 17.32 2.17
CA ASP A 929 -50.89 18.41 1.22
C ASP A 929 -51.68 19.70 1.54
N LYS A 930 -52.99 19.56 1.82
CA LYS A 930 -53.87 20.69 2.21
C LYS A 930 -53.59 21.20 3.62
N GLU A 931 -53.30 20.30 4.57
CA GLU A 931 -53.03 20.67 5.96
C GLU A 931 -51.72 21.45 6.08
N ILE A 932 -50.65 21.00 5.41
CA ILE A 932 -49.39 21.75 5.32
C ILE A 932 -49.64 23.09 4.61
N LYS A 933 -50.30 23.13 3.43
CA LYS A 933 -50.65 24.39 2.72
C LYS A 933 -51.53 25.37 3.51
N ALA A 934 -52.20 24.93 4.57
CA ALA A 934 -52.97 25.80 5.45
C ALA A 934 -52.11 26.42 6.57
N LEU A 935 -51.01 25.78 6.93
CA LEU A 935 -50.08 26.20 7.99
C LEU A 935 -48.84 26.93 7.44
N SER A 936 -48.53 26.71 6.17
CA SER A 936 -47.31 27.13 5.49
C SER A 936 -47.53 27.34 3.99
N LYS A 937 -46.53 27.89 3.29
CA LYS A 937 -46.46 27.77 1.83
C LYS A 937 -45.54 26.60 1.50
N ILE A 938 -46.10 25.50 1.00
CA ILE A 938 -45.33 24.44 0.34
C ILE A 938 -44.53 25.08 -0.80
N THR A 939 -43.24 24.78 -0.85
CA THR A 939 -42.32 25.19 -1.91
C THR A 939 -42.59 24.33 -3.14
N GLU A 940 -42.50 23.00 -3.02
CA GLU A 940 -42.73 22.06 -4.12
C GLU A 940 -43.22 20.68 -3.64
N ARG A 941 -43.67 19.82 -4.57
CA ARG A 941 -43.73 18.36 -4.38
C ARG A 941 -42.76 17.73 -5.37
N ILE A 942 -41.86 16.90 -4.84
CA ILE A 942 -40.91 16.12 -5.62
C ILE A 942 -41.44 14.68 -5.65
N ASP A 943 -41.99 14.25 -6.78
CA ASP A 943 -42.47 12.88 -6.97
C ASP A 943 -42.07 12.28 -8.32
N GLY A 944 -42.10 10.96 -8.40
CA GLY A 944 -41.85 10.18 -9.61
C GLY A 944 -42.97 9.17 -9.88
N ALA A 945 -42.95 8.55 -11.06
CA ALA A 945 -43.87 7.46 -11.39
C ALA A 945 -43.63 6.20 -10.53
N ASN A 946 -42.44 6.06 -9.96
CA ASN A 946 -42.01 5.02 -9.04
C ASN A 946 -40.84 5.55 -8.18
N ARG A 947 -40.38 4.76 -7.19
CA ARG A 947 -39.32 5.13 -6.24
C ARG A 947 -37.99 5.52 -6.88
N TYR A 948 -37.63 4.92 -8.02
CA TYR A 948 -36.38 5.19 -8.74
C TYR A 948 -36.41 6.56 -9.42
N VAL A 949 -37.57 6.93 -9.98
CA VAL A 949 -37.81 8.27 -10.54
C VAL A 949 -37.93 9.31 -9.41
N THR A 950 -38.54 8.96 -8.27
CA THR A 950 -38.54 9.86 -7.09
C THR A 950 -37.10 10.14 -6.64
N SER A 951 -36.25 9.12 -6.49
CA SER A 951 -34.86 9.32 -6.03
C SER A 951 -34.05 10.19 -6.99
N TYR A 952 -34.22 10.01 -8.30
CA TYR A 952 -33.63 10.88 -9.32
C TYR A 952 -34.09 12.34 -9.18
N ASN A 953 -35.40 12.58 -9.07
CA ASN A 953 -35.93 13.94 -8.93
C ASN A 953 -35.51 14.60 -7.61
N VAL A 954 -35.37 13.83 -6.53
CA VAL A 954 -34.84 14.29 -5.23
C VAL A 954 -33.35 14.65 -5.34
N ALA A 955 -32.57 13.86 -6.08
CA ALA A 955 -31.18 14.18 -6.39
C ALA A 955 -31.07 15.50 -7.18
N LYS A 956 -31.80 15.66 -8.30
CA LYS A 956 -31.71 16.90 -9.11
C LYS A 956 -32.07 18.19 -8.37
N GLU A 957 -33.03 18.16 -7.45
CA GLU A 957 -33.43 19.35 -6.68
C GLU A 957 -32.40 19.72 -5.59
N PHE A 958 -31.88 18.73 -4.87
CA PHE A 958 -31.02 18.99 -3.71
C PHE A 958 -29.52 18.93 -3.99
N PHE A 959 -29.13 18.33 -5.13
CA PHE A 959 -27.77 18.22 -5.66
C PHE A 959 -27.77 18.68 -7.14
N PRO A 960 -28.01 19.98 -7.42
CA PRO A 960 -27.99 20.50 -8.79
C PRO A 960 -26.56 20.80 -9.29
N GLY A 961 -26.30 20.54 -10.57
CA GLY A 961 -25.00 20.80 -11.20
C GLY A 961 -24.03 19.64 -11.06
N ASP A 962 -22.73 19.94 -11.08
CA ASP A 962 -21.67 18.94 -11.01
C ASP A 962 -21.50 18.44 -9.56
N HIS A 963 -21.55 17.11 -9.35
CA HIS A 963 -21.39 16.45 -8.05
C HIS A 963 -20.54 15.18 -8.22
N GLU A 964 -19.35 15.14 -7.61
CA GLU A 964 -18.36 14.08 -7.86
C GLU A 964 -18.81 12.67 -7.41
N ASN A 965 -19.69 12.60 -6.40
CA ASN A 965 -20.00 11.40 -5.63
C ASN A 965 -21.49 11.04 -5.68
N ILE A 966 -21.82 9.74 -5.77
CA ILE A 966 -23.18 9.23 -5.55
C ILE A 966 -23.21 8.09 -4.51
N ILE A 967 -24.39 7.84 -3.93
CA ILE A 967 -24.67 6.64 -3.14
C ILE A 967 -25.75 5.82 -3.84
N LEU A 968 -25.48 4.53 -4.02
CA LEU A 968 -26.44 3.55 -4.51
C LEU A 968 -26.95 2.69 -3.35
N ALA A 969 -28.27 2.64 -3.18
CA ALA A 969 -28.93 1.75 -2.23
C ALA A 969 -30.02 0.93 -2.94
N SER A 970 -30.37 -0.23 -2.37
CA SER A 970 -31.44 -1.04 -2.94
C SER A 970 -32.76 -0.28 -2.87
N GLY A 971 -33.49 -0.24 -3.99
CA GLY A 971 -34.88 0.17 -3.99
C GLY A 971 -35.82 -0.95 -3.55
N ASN A 972 -35.35 -2.20 -3.42
CA ASN A 972 -36.17 -3.35 -3.04
C ASN A 972 -36.23 -3.53 -1.51
N ASP A 973 -35.09 -3.41 -0.82
CA ASP A 973 -34.98 -3.45 0.64
C ASP A 973 -34.38 -2.14 1.19
N PHE A 974 -34.66 -1.82 2.45
CA PHE A 974 -34.36 -0.51 3.06
C PHE A 974 -33.12 -0.40 3.97
N PRO A 975 -32.65 -1.43 4.71
CA PRO A 975 -31.73 -1.24 5.84
C PRO A 975 -30.39 -0.62 5.45
N ASP A 976 -29.70 -1.20 4.47
CA ASP A 976 -28.35 -0.75 4.10
C ASP A 976 -28.36 0.70 3.58
N GLY A 977 -29.47 1.14 2.98
CA GLY A 977 -29.66 2.54 2.60
C GLY A 977 -29.89 3.50 3.78
N LEU A 978 -30.57 3.07 4.86
CA LEU A 978 -30.92 3.97 5.99
C LEU A 978 -29.68 4.58 6.66
N VAL A 979 -28.62 3.79 6.78
CA VAL A 979 -27.34 4.20 7.36
C VAL A 979 -26.50 5.02 6.38
N GLY A 980 -26.82 4.95 5.08
CA GLY A 980 -26.19 5.74 4.03
C GLY A 980 -26.53 7.22 4.02
N GLY A 981 -27.65 7.64 4.62
CA GLY A 981 -28.06 9.05 4.66
C GLY A 981 -26.98 9.99 5.24
N PRO A 982 -26.50 9.76 6.48
CA PRO A 982 -25.39 10.52 7.07
C PRO A 982 -24.10 10.48 6.26
N LEU A 983 -23.76 9.32 5.67
CA LEU A 983 -22.58 9.16 4.84
C LEU A 983 -22.69 9.98 3.54
N GLY A 984 -23.89 10.03 2.94
CA GLY A 984 -24.19 10.85 1.76
C GLY A 984 -24.13 12.35 2.04
N VAL A 985 -24.54 12.78 3.23
CA VAL A 985 -24.30 14.17 3.68
C VAL A 985 -22.79 14.46 3.79
N MET A 986 -21.99 13.50 4.27
CA MET A 986 -20.55 13.65 4.48
C MET A 986 -19.74 13.65 3.18
N VAL A 987 -20.13 12.86 2.17
CA VAL A 987 -19.49 12.85 0.84
C VAL A 987 -20.17 13.76 -0.18
N GLU A 988 -21.13 14.58 0.25
CA GLU A 988 -21.96 15.46 -0.60
C GLU A 988 -22.65 14.72 -1.77
N GLY A 989 -23.03 13.45 -1.56
CA GLY A 989 -23.62 12.57 -2.58
C GLY A 989 -25.12 12.30 -2.39
N PRO A 990 -25.93 12.33 -3.48
CA PRO A 990 -27.34 11.90 -3.43
C PRO A 990 -27.45 10.38 -3.24
N LEU A 991 -28.46 9.96 -2.47
CA LEU A 991 -28.84 8.55 -2.32
C LEU A 991 -29.85 8.17 -3.41
N LEU A 992 -29.36 7.50 -4.44
CA LEU A 992 -30.13 6.98 -5.57
C LEU A 992 -30.55 5.54 -5.27
N LEU A 993 -31.84 5.27 -5.44
CA LEU A 993 -32.37 3.91 -5.32
C LEU A 993 -32.25 3.19 -6.65
N ILE A 994 -31.89 1.91 -6.62
CA ILE A 994 -31.76 1.06 -7.82
C ILE A 994 -32.19 -0.39 -7.57
N ASN A 995 -32.40 -1.13 -8.65
CA ASN A 995 -32.27 -2.59 -8.67
C ASN A 995 -31.80 -3.01 -10.08
N ASP A 996 -31.50 -4.29 -10.30
CA ASP A 996 -30.94 -4.79 -11.59
C ASP A 996 -31.82 -4.51 -12.83
N ARG A 997 -33.09 -4.11 -12.64
CA ARG A 997 -34.03 -3.74 -13.71
C ARG A 997 -34.30 -2.25 -13.82
N ASN A 998 -33.78 -1.43 -12.90
CA ASN A 998 -34.08 -0.01 -12.76
C ASN A 998 -32.81 0.79 -12.41
N THR A 999 -31.78 0.68 -13.25
CA THR A 999 -30.53 1.45 -13.15
C THR A 999 -30.57 2.78 -13.91
N GLY A 1000 -31.40 2.90 -14.95
CA GLY A 1000 -31.42 4.02 -15.90
C GLY A 1000 -31.39 5.41 -15.25
N ASN A 1001 -32.35 5.73 -14.38
CA ASN A 1001 -32.39 7.08 -13.76
C ASN A 1001 -31.15 7.38 -12.89
N ALA A 1002 -30.42 6.37 -12.38
CA ALA A 1002 -29.19 6.59 -11.66
C ALA A 1002 -28.02 6.88 -12.62
N ALA A 1003 -27.96 6.17 -13.76
CA ALA A 1003 -27.03 6.47 -14.85
C ALA A 1003 -27.28 7.87 -15.45
N ASP A 1004 -28.55 8.21 -15.71
CA ASP A 1004 -28.96 9.54 -16.18
C ASP A 1004 -28.48 10.64 -15.23
N TYR A 1005 -28.52 10.41 -13.91
CA TYR A 1005 -27.99 11.36 -12.91
C TYR A 1005 -26.46 11.46 -12.96
N VAL A 1006 -25.76 10.32 -13.08
CA VAL A 1006 -24.30 10.27 -13.19
C VAL A 1006 -23.80 11.02 -14.43
N GLU A 1007 -24.51 10.92 -15.55
CA GLU A 1007 -24.24 11.71 -16.76
C GLU A 1007 -24.58 13.21 -16.54
N ASP A 1008 -25.76 13.53 -15.99
CA ASP A 1008 -26.22 14.90 -15.72
C ASP A 1008 -25.33 15.70 -14.75
N SER A 1009 -24.63 15.02 -13.84
CA SER A 1009 -23.86 15.63 -12.72
C SER A 1009 -22.35 15.41 -12.79
N ASP A 1010 -21.86 14.78 -13.86
CA ASP A 1010 -20.45 14.38 -14.01
C ASP A 1010 -19.87 13.58 -12.82
N ALA A 1011 -20.72 12.84 -12.11
CA ALA A 1011 -20.31 11.99 -10.98
C ALA A 1011 -19.38 10.86 -11.44
N TYR A 1012 -18.28 10.62 -10.72
CA TYR A 1012 -17.29 9.59 -11.08
C TYR A 1012 -16.95 8.66 -9.91
N ARG A 1013 -17.45 8.94 -8.70
CA ARG A 1013 -17.31 8.07 -7.52
C ARG A 1013 -18.67 7.57 -7.04
N CYS A 1014 -18.72 6.33 -6.56
CA CYS A 1014 -19.96 5.67 -6.15
C CYS A 1014 -19.79 4.77 -4.93
N LEU A 1015 -20.58 5.01 -3.88
CA LEU A 1015 -20.73 4.09 -2.74
C LEU A 1015 -21.93 3.16 -2.95
N ALA A 1016 -21.69 1.87 -3.12
CA ALA A 1016 -22.75 0.85 -3.15
C ALA A 1016 -23.01 0.30 -1.74
N LEU A 1017 -24.21 0.50 -1.20
CA LEU A 1017 -24.58 0.06 0.15
C LEU A 1017 -25.41 -1.22 0.10
N GLY A 1018 -24.89 -2.26 0.74
CA GLY A 1018 -25.49 -3.60 0.78
C GLY A 1018 -24.85 -4.60 -0.17
N GLY A 1019 -25.14 -5.88 0.05
CA GLY A 1019 -24.52 -7.01 -0.65
C GLY A 1019 -24.85 -7.08 -2.15
N THR A 1020 -24.07 -7.87 -2.89
CA THR A 1020 -24.22 -8.08 -4.34
C THR A 1020 -25.57 -8.69 -4.74
N SER A 1021 -26.24 -9.39 -3.82
CA SER A 1021 -27.60 -9.93 -3.98
C SER A 1021 -28.71 -8.85 -3.96
N LEU A 1022 -28.44 -7.66 -3.41
CA LEU A 1022 -29.36 -6.53 -3.38
C LEU A 1022 -29.05 -5.48 -4.47
N ILE A 1023 -27.77 -5.36 -4.82
CA ILE A 1023 -27.22 -4.46 -5.85
C ILE A 1023 -26.08 -5.18 -6.55
N SER A 1024 -26.30 -5.74 -7.74
CA SER A 1024 -25.25 -6.48 -8.47
C SER A 1024 -24.09 -5.59 -8.92
N GLU A 1025 -22.89 -6.17 -9.06
CA GLU A 1025 -21.73 -5.46 -9.64
C GLU A 1025 -21.98 -5.00 -11.07
N THR A 1026 -22.81 -5.73 -11.82
CA THR A 1026 -23.24 -5.34 -13.15
C THR A 1026 -24.11 -4.09 -13.10
N ALA A 1027 -24.99 -3.94 -12.11
CA ALA A 1027 -25.79 -2.73 -11.93
C ALA A 1027 -24.91 -1.51 -11.60
N VAL A 1028 -23.93 -1.64 -10.69
CA VAL A 1028 -22.99 -0.56 -10.35
C VAL A 1028 -22.15 -0.17 -11.58
N ARG A 1029 -21.55 -1.14 -12.28
CA ARG A 1029 -20.79 -0.89 -13.50
C ARG A 1029 -21.62 -0.20 -14.58
N ASN A 1030 -22.86 -0.65 -14.82
CA ASN A 1030 -23.74 -0.04 -15.83
C ASN A 1030 -24.17 1.40 -15.49
N ILE A 1031 -24.13 1.81 -14.22
CA ILE A 1031 -24.41 3.18 -13.79
C ILE A 1031 -23.17 4.07 -13.91
N MET A 1032 -21.99 3.51 -13.65
CA MET A 1032 -20.72 4.25 -13.59
C MET A 1032 -19.88 4.18 -14.87
N ASN A 1033 -20.29 3.41 -15.88
CA ASN A 1033 -19.64 3.33 -17.18
C ASN A 1033 -20.14 4.48 -18.08
N ARG A 1034 -19.19 5.30 -18.53
CA ARG A 1034 -19.36 6.39 -19.48
C ARG A 1034 -18.93 5.95 -20.89
#